data_AF-G0AAG5-F1
#
_entry.id   AF-G0AAG5-F1
#
_cell.length_a   1.000
_cell.length_b   1.000
_cell.length_c   1.000
_cell.angle_alpha   90.00
_cell.angle_beta   90.00
_cell.angle_gamma   90.00
#
_symmetry.space_group_name_H-M   'P 1'
#
loop_
_entity.id
_entity.type
_entity.pdbx_description
1 polymer ?
#
loop_
_entity_poly.entity_id
_entity_poly.type
_entity_poly.pdbx_seq_one_letter_code
_entity_poly.pdbx_strand_id
1 'polypeptide(L)'
;MHLSSISPLLQQYINFAYCLSIQCSYSIANETFLVLGRATIAPWHASNKYPITMTKQPQVVPPTEHHLIHPKYRADIDGLRAVAVLSVVIFHAFPSWLKGGFVGVDIFFVISGFLISTILFTSLEKNQFSFSEFYARRVKRIFPALLLVLITSYVFGWYVLFADEFKQLGKHIAGGAGFISNFVLWDESGYFDTTAEVKPLLHLWSLGIEEQFYIVWPLILWATWKRKFNVLTITAAIFAASFAWNVNHVSHDPSTTFYLPGSRFWELLSGSIVAYLTIRRSSGLGWIVEKLDPILGKVIFSRQQDKGIALRDTQSMVGALLLVAGILCTTSKSAFPGWWAILPTAGAVLIISAGPRAWLNKTVLSSRLLVWIGLISFPLYLWHWPILSFARIVESQTPSLKIRVAAVIVAIALAWLTYRIIERPIRAGKSNYKTPVLVFLMILVGTAGYVTYKRDGLPFRPPIRSAEKINSQFVGPLWKYTKNETCVKRYPFHESDSYLWWFCIASSEQPTTVFVLGTSYANQLYPGFIQNSMLNKNSILSIGACDIAIDADAAAATPQTNVPCTGEGPRHQEQLIADIVEKNKSIKYIIIDGLTINNPDKFYIARLEKRIKAFEDHDIKVIIFTPHLRVDYDIKGCFARPLKEPQRDCIMPPEDVKKFKDAFAPIMASISKSHPNVAFFDQNQLFCDKEKCSMIRDGMPLFRDEYHHISEYGSIELSQIFVKWAEINAPGILIK
;
A
#
# COMPACT_ATOMS: atom_id res chain seq x y z
N MET A 1 19.43 19.51 7.62
CA MET A 1 20.45 18.62 6.99
C MET A 1 20.01 17.20 7.31
N HIS A 2 19.82 16.22 6.42
CA HIS A 2 20.31 15.93 5.07
C HIS A 2 19.21 15.27 4.19
N LEU A 3 19.38 15.41 2.88
CA LEU A 3 18.60 14.87 1.75
C LEU A 3 18.92 13.37 1.47
N SER A 4 18.87 12.47 2.45
CA SER A 4 19.41 11.10 2.28
C SER A 4 18.41 9.93 2.28
N SER A 5 17.09 10.15 2.21
CA SER A 5 16.11 9.03 2.20
C SER A 5 15.36 8.84 0.86
N ILE A 6 15.92 9.34 -0.25
CA ILE A 6 15.49 8.95 -1.59
C ILE A 6 16.56 7.99 -2.08
N SER A 7 16.24 6.72 -2.32
CA SER A 7 17.23 5.80 -2.89
C SER A 7 17.80 6.42 -4.17
N PRO A 8 19.09 6.26 -4.48
CA PRO A 8 19.68 6.76 -5.72
C PRO A 8 18.88 6.33 -6.98
N LEU A 9 18.21 5.17 -6.88
CA LEU A 9 17.24 4.64 -7.85
C LEU A 9 15.96 5.47 -7.94
N LEU A 10 15.37 5.92 -6.83
CA LEU A 10 14.19 6.79 -6.80
C LEU A 10 14.52 8.19 -7.34
N GLN A 11 15.72 8.72 -7.07
CA GLN A 11 16.18 9.97 -7.67
C GLN A 11 16.46 9.81 -9.17
N GLN A 12 17.03 8.68 -9.62
CA GLN A 12 17.17 8.36 -11.05
C GLN A 12 15.81 8.16 -11.73
N TYR A 13 14.83 7.55 -11.08
CA TYR A 13 13.47 7.39 -11.62
C TYR A 13 12.72 8.71 -11.69
N ILE A 14 12.82 9.56 -10.66
CA ILE A 14 12.27 10.93 -10.67
C ILE A 14 12.94 11.74 -11.77
N ASN A 15 14.27 11.67 -11.92
CA ASN A 15 15.00 12.37 -12.98
C ASN A 15 14.68 11.82 -14.38
N PHE A 16 14.40 10.52 -14.52
CA PHE A 16 13.98 9.90 -15.78
C PHE A 16 12.54 10.29 -16.15
N ALA A 17 11.62 10.31 -15.19
CA ALA A 17 10.26 10.81 -15.35
C ALA A 17 10.23 12.33 -15.64
N TYR A 18 11.12 13.11 -15.01
CA TYR A 18 11.33 14.53 -15.30
C TYR A 18 11.91 14.75 -16.70
N CYS A 19 12.90 13.96 -17.13
CA CYS A 19 13.48 14.05 -18.49
C CYS A 19 12.45 13.76 -19.59
N LEU A 20 11.54 12.79 -19.38
CA LEU A 20 10.45 12.49 -20.31
C LEU A 20 9.41 13.62 -20.41
N SER A 21 9.30 14.47 -19.39
CA SER A 21 8.41 15.64 -19.40
C SER A 21 9.00 16.89 -20.07
N ILE A 22 10.33 17.00 -20.14
CA ILE A 22 11.03 18.22 -20.62
C ILE A 22 11.53 18.07 -22.07
N GLN A 23 11.71 16.86 -22.62
CA GLN A 23 12.18 16.68 -23.99
C GLN A 23 11.11 16.76 -25.11
N CYS A 24 9.90 17.26 -24.82
CA CYS A 24 8.89 17.56 -25.87
C CYS A 24 8.69 19.07 -26.12
N SER A 25 9.61 19.93 -25.67
CA SER A 25 9.53 21.37 -25.94
C SER A 25 10.86 21.90 -26.46
N TYR A 26 11.19 21.68 -27.73
CA TYR A 26 12.02 22.62 -28.50
C TYR A 26 11.84 22.43 -30.02
N SER A 27 11.62 23.57 -30.68
CA SER A 27 11.64 23.84 -32.13
C SER A 27 10.37 23.62 -32.95
N ILE A 28 9.44 24.59 -32.85
CA ILE A 28 8.76 25.12 -34.03
C ILE A 28 8.95 26.64 -33.99
N ALA A 29 9.83 27.15 -34.84
CA ALA A 29 9.93 28.58 -35.15
C ALA A 29 9.91 28.73 -36.67
N ASN A 30 8.92 29.48 -37.15
CA ASN A 30 8.75 30.12 -38.46
C ASN A 30 8.66 29.16 -39.66
N GLU A 31 7.64 29.23 -40.52
CA GLU A 31 7.30 30.41 -41.32
C GLU A 31 5.79 30.59 -41.55
N THR A 32 5.40 31.86 -41.46
CA THR A 32 4.17 32.47 -41.96
C THR A 32 4.12 32.44 -43.49
N PHE A 33 3.02 31.97 -44.09
CA PHE A 33 2.47 32.62 -45.29
C PHE A 33 0.95 32.53 -45.29
N LEU A 34 0.34 33.71 -45.16
CA LEU A 34 -1.05 34.03 -45.46
C LEU A 34 -1.26 33.98 -46.97
N VAL A 35 -2.30 33.28 -47.44
CA VAL A 35 -3.07 33.71 -48.62
C VAL A 35 -4.55 33.47 -48.34
N LEU A 36 -5.28 34.58 -48.27
CA LEU A 36 -6.74 34.69 -48.30
C LEU A 36 -7.24 34.48 -49.73
N GLY A 37 -8.38 33.80 -49.90
CA GLY A 37 -9.09 33.72 -51.18
C GLY A 37 -10.52 33.25 -51.01
N ARG A 38 -11.46 34.20 -51.07
CA ARG A 38 -12.93 34.03 -51.01
C ARG A 38 -13.52 33.69 -52.38
N ALA A 39 -14.71 33.05 -52.32
CA ALA A 39 -15.81 33.04 -53.31
C ALA A 39 -15.58 32.19 -54.58
N THR A 40 -16.56 31.54 -55.22
CA THR A 40 -17.99 31.88 -55.44
C THR A 40 -18.78 30.62 -55.88
N ILE A 41 -20.11 30.67 -55.72
CA ILE A 41 -21.13 29.70 -56.19
C ILE A 41 -21.53 30.01 -57.65
N ALA A 42 -21.80 28.99 -58.49
CA ALA A 42 -22.94 28.89 -59.44
C ALA A 42 -22.83 27.68 -60.42
N PRO A 43 -23.96 27.20 -61.02
CA PRO A 43 -24.16 25.84 -61.52
C PRO A 43 -24.26 25.73 -63.06
N TRP A 44 -24.42 24.50 -63.62
CA TRP A 44 -25.38 24.10 -64.68
C TRP A 44 -24.98 22.80 -65.45
N HIS A 45 -25.95 21.87 -65.50
CA HIS A 45 -26.36 20.84 -66.46
C HIS A 45 -25.48 20.21 -67.59
N ALA A 46 -25.75 18.89 -67.75
CA ALA A 46 -26.01 18.10 -68.98
C ALA A 46 -24.92 17.20 -69.60
N SER A 47 -25.19 15.88 -69.49
CA SER A 47 -25.06 14.77 -70.48
C SER A 47 -24.04 14.84 -71.62
N ASN A 48 -23.14 13.85 -71.72
CA ASN A 48 -23.27 12.76 -72.70
C ASN A 48 -22.19 11.65 -72.53
N LYS A 49 -22.58 10.44 -72.91
CA LYS A 49 -21.78 9.20 -72.97
C LYS A 49 -20.75 9.26 -74.10
N TYR A 50 -19.50 8.80 -73.87
CA TYR A 50 -18.71 7.85 -74.67
C TYR A 50 -17.42 7.49 -73.88
N PRO A 51 -16.87 6.26 -73.97
CA PRO A 51 -15.85 5.77 -73.05
C PRO A 51 -14.43 6.18 -73.51
N ILE A 52 -13.72 6.93 -72.66
CA ILE A 52 -12.29 7.21 -72.85
C ILE A 52 -11.53 6.33 -71.87
N THR A 53 -10.79 5.37 -72.41
CA THR A 53 -9.74 4.61 -71.72
C THR A 53 -8.61 5.57 -71.34
N MET A 54 -8.68 6.13 -70.13
CA MET A 54 -7.54 6.87 -69.55
C MET A 54 -6.74 5.95 -68.64
N THR A 55 -5.48 5.80 -69.02
CA THR A 55 -4.38 5.22 -68.27
C THR A 55 -4.37 5.73 -66.83
N LYS A 56 -4.36 4.81 -65.86
CA LYS A 56 -4.19 5.12 -64.44
C LYS A 56 -2.87 5.89 -64.26
N GLN A 57 -2.96 7.18 -63.95
CA GLN A 57 -1.86 7.87 -63.30
C GLN A 57 -1.60 7.22 -61.93
N PRO A 58 -0.34 7.09 -61.49
CA PRO A 58 -0.04 6.56 -60.16
C PRO A 58 -0.68 7.49 -59.14
N GLN A 59 -1.59 6.93 -58.33
CA GLN A 59 -2.14 7.65 -57.19
C GLN A 59 -0.98 8.08 -56.28
N VAL A 60 -0.80 9.39 -56.14
CA VAL A 60 -0.01 9.97 -55.06
C VAL A 60 -0.73 9.58 -53.77
N VAL A 61 -0.22 8.55 -53.11
CA VAL A 61 -0.67 8.13 -51.78
C VAL A 61 -0.38 9.29 -50.84
N PRO A 62 -1.39 9.87 -50.15
CA PRO A 62 -1.13 10.89 -49.13
C PRO A 62 -0.18 10.30 -48.08
N PRO A 63 0.65 11.12 -47.40
CA PRO A 63 1.51 10.61 -46.33
C PRO A 63 0.64 9.83 -45.36
N THR A 64 0.96 8.55 -45.17
CA THR A 64 0.22 7.65 -44.28
C THR A 64 0.20 8.27 -42.89
N GLU A 65 -0.95 8.82 -42.47
CA GLU A 65 -1.17 9.12 -41.06
C GLU A 65 -0.97 7.81 -40.28
N HIS A 66 0.10 7.76 -39.48
CA HIS A 66 0.35 6.64 -38.58
C HIS A 66 -0.79 6.60 -37.55
N HIS A 67 -1.75 5.70 -37.75
CA HIS A 67 -2.82 5.44 -36.78
C HIS A 67 -2.58 4.09 -36.12
N LEU A 68 -2.37 4.09 -34.80
CA LEU A 68 -2.37 2.85 -34.01
C LEU A 68 -3.66 2.06 -34.23
N ILE A 69 -3.48 0.77 -34.48
CA ILE A 69 -4.55 -0.14 -34.90
C ILE A 69 -5.41 -0.52 -33.70
N HIS A 70 -6.73 -0.48 -33.88
CA HIS A 70 -7.67 -0.95 -32.86
C HIS A 70 -7.91 -2.47 -33.01
N PRO A 71 -7.65 -3.28 -31.96
CA PRO A 71 -7.99 -4.69 -31.99
C PRO A 71 -9.51 -4.89 -32.08
N LYS A 72 -9.94 -5.99 -32.71
CA LYS A 72 -11.35 -6.36 -32.81
C LYS A 72 -11.97 -6.49 -31.41
N TYR A 73 -13.13 -5.86 -31.20
CA TYR A 73 -13.81 -5.84 -29.91
C TYR A 73 -14.13 -7.27 -29.40
N ARG A 74 -13.89 -7.52 -28.11
CA ARG A 74 -14.11 -8.80 -27.42
C ARG A 74 -14.96 -8.61 -26.16
N ALA A 75 -16.24 -8.90 -26.26
CA ALA A 75 -17.21 -8.79 -25.16
C ALA A 75 -16.87 -9.74 -23.99
N ASP A 76 -16.34 -10.92 -24.29
CA ASP A 76 -15.95 -11.91 -23.29
C ASP A 76 -14.79 -11.44 -22.39
N ILE A 77 -13.91 -10.56 -22.89
CA ILE A 77 -12.87 -9.92 -22.06
C ILE A 77 -13.50 -8.93 -21.09
N ASP A 78 -14.50 -8.15 -21.51
CA ASP A 78 -15.22 -7.27 -20.58
C ASP A 78 -15.94 -8.11 -19.50
N GLY A 79 -16.55 -9.24 -19.88
CA GLY A 79 -17.09 -10.19 -18.91
C GLY A 79 -16.07 -10.72 -17.91
N LEU A 80 -14.86 -11.05 -18.36
CA LEU A 80 -13.78 -11.48 -17.47
C LEU A 80 -13.32 -10.34 -16.54
N ARG A 81 -13.30 -9.09 -17.02
CA ARG A 81 -13.06 -7.90 -16.18
C ARG A 81 -14.14 -7.72 -15.11
N ALA A 82 -15.39 -8.09 -15.40
CA ALA A 82 -16.45 -8.08 -14.41
C ALA A 82 -16.21 -9.10 -13.30
N VAL A 83 -15.81 -10.33 -13.65
CA VAL A 83 -15.43 -11.36 -12.65
C VAL A 83 -14.30 -10.84 -11.76
N ALA A 84 -13.28 -10.23 -12.37
CA ALA A 84 -12.14 -9.66 -11.65
C ALA A 84 -12.56 -8.54 -10.67
N VAL A 85 -13.28 -7.51 -11.12
CA VAL A 85 -13.67 -6.39 -10.25
C VAL A 85 -14.64 -6.81 -9.15
N LEU A 86 -15.61 -7.69 -9.46
CA LEU A 86 -16.58 -8.14 -8.46
C LEU A 86 -15.90 -8.94 -7.35
N SER A 87 -14.93 -9.78 -7.70
CA SER A 87 -14.14 -10.54 -6.71
C SER A 87 -13.42 -9.59 -5.75
N VAL A 88 -12.78 -8.54 -6.28
CA VAL A 88 -12.07 -7.52 -5.49
C VAL A 88 -13.03 -6.71 -4.62
N VAL A 89 -14.15 -6.25 -5.18
CA VAL A 89 -15.15 -5.45 -4.43
C VAL A 89 -15.76 -6.27 -3.31
N ILE A 90 -16.10 -7.54 -3.55
CA ILE A 90 -16.65 -8.43 -2.52
C ILE A 90 -15.60 -8.70 -1.44
N PHE A 91 -14.33 -8.92 -1.79
CA PHE A 91 -13.26 -9.09 -0.81
C PHE A 91 -13.14 -7.88 0.12
N HIS A 92 -13.12 -6.67 -0.41
CA HIS A 92 -12.99 -5.46 0.42
C HIS A 92 -14.25 -5.12 1.20
N ALA A 93 -15.44 -5.29 0.61
CA ALA A 93 -16.70 -4.97 1.28
C ALA A 93 -17.15 -6.06 2.26
N PHE A 94 -16.90 -7.33 1.96
CA PHE A 94 -17.36 -8.51 2.70
C PHE A 94 -16.24 -9.57 2.80
N PRO A 95 -15.14 -9.29 3.52
CA PRO A 95 -13.97 -10.16 3.54
C PRO A 95 -14.23 -11.57 4.07
N SER A 96 -15.27 -11.76 4.89
CA SER A 96 -15.68 -13.08 5.38
C SER A 96 -16.35 -13.95 4.29
N TRP A 97 -16.90 -13.34 3.24
CA TRP A 97 -17.61 -14.05 2.17
C TRP A 97 -16.67 -14.55 1.08
N LEU A 98 -15.62 -13.77 0.76
CA LEU A 98 -14.71 -14.08 -0.35
C LEU A 98 -13.25 -13.76 -0.01
N LYS A 99 -12.66 -14.57 0.87
CA LYS A 99 -11.32 -14.35 1.44
C LYS A 99 -10.20 -14.20 0.40
N GLY A 100 -10.32 -14.87 -0.74
CA GLY A 100 -9.35 -14.80 -1.85
C GLY A 100 -9.75 -13.83 -2.96
N GLY A 101 -10.80 -13.01 -2.81
CA GLY A 101 -11.28 -12.17 -3.91
C GLY A 101 -10.28 -11.11 -4.39
N PHE A 102 -9.24 -10.79 -3.60
CA PHE A 102 -8.13 -9.92 -4.02
C PHE A 102 -7.37 -10.46 -5.25
N VAL A 103 -7.39 -11.77 -5.51
CA VAL A 103 -6.75 -12.38 -6.69
C VAL A 103 -7.37 -11.94 -8.02
N GLY A 104 -8.50 -11.22 -7.98
CA GLY A 104 -9.06 -10.57 -9.16
C GLY A 104 -8.11 -9.55 -9.79
N VAL A 105 -7.15 -8.99 -9.03
CA VAL A 105 -6.11 -8.10 -9.58
C VAL A 105 -5.17 -8.86 -10.54
N ASP A 106 -4.81 -10.10 -10.23
CA ASP A 106 -3.96 -10.93 -11.11
C ASP A 106 -4.67 -11.21 -12.44
N ILE A 107 -5.99 -11.41 -12.41
CA ILE A 107 -6.83 -11.51 -13.63
C ILE A 107 -6.73 -10.22 -14.46
N PHE A 108 -6.79 -9.05 -13.81
CA PHE A 108 -6.59 -7.77 -14.49
C PHE A 108 -5.20 -7.66 -15.13
N PHE A 109 -4.14 -8.07 -14.44
CA PHE A 109 -2.78 -8.05 -14.98
C PHE A 109 -2.66 -8.89 -16.26
N VAL A 110 -3.23 -10.10 -16.29
CA VAL A 110 -3.27 -10.92 -17.51
C VAL A 110 -4.02 -10.21 -18.65
N ILE A 111 -5.20 -9.65 -18.37
CA ILE A 111 -6.01 -8.94 -19.38
C ILE A 111 -5.23 -7.73 -19.92
N SER A 112 -4.62 -6.94 -19.05
CA SER A 112 -3.86 -5.75 -19.39
C SER A 112 -2.65 -6.08 -20.25
N GLY A 113 -1.88 -7.11 -19.87
CA GLY A 113 -0.79 -7.65 -20.68
C GLY A 113 -1.25 -8.12 -22.07
N PHE A 114 -2.36 -8.87 -22.14
CA PHE A 114 -2.92 -9.32 -23.42
C PHE A 114 -3.33 -8.15 -24.33
N LEU A 115 -4.07 -7.17 -23.81
CA LEU A 115 -4.61 -6.06 -24.60
C LEU A 115 -3.51 -5.11 -25.09
N ILE A 116 -2.58 -4.72 -24.22
CA ILE A 116 -1.49 -3.82 -24.60
C ILE A 116 -0.55 -4.51 -25.58
N SER A 117 -0.14 -5.74 -25.32
CA SER A 117 0.75 -6.48 -26.22
C SER A 117 0.10 -6.74 -27.58
N THR A 118 -1.21 -6.99 -27.64
CA THR A 118 -1.94 -7.10 -28.91
C THR A 118 -1.82 -5.82 -29.73
N ILE A 119 -2.00 -4.65 -29.11
CA ILE A 119 -1.86 -3.35 -29.78
C ILE A 119 -0.42 -3.13 -30.27
N LEU A 120 0.57 -3.43 -29.43
CA LEU A 120 1.99 -3.23 -29.73
C LEU A 120 2.44 -4.13 -30.88
N PHE A 121 2.22 -5.45 -30.80
CA PHE A 121 2.60 -6.39 -31.84
C PHE A 121 1.96 -6.07 -33.18
N THR A 122 0.65 -5.82 -33.19
CA THR A 122 -0.08 -5.49 -34.42
C THR A 122 0.45 -4.20 -35.07
N SER A 123 0.82 -3.20 -34.25
CA SER A 123 1.34 -1.92 -34.76
C SER A 123 2.79 -2.03 -35.25
N LEU A 124 3.62 -2.84 -34.59
CA LEU A 124 4.99 -3.13 -35.01
C LEU A 124 5.04 -3.95 -36.31
N GLU A 125 4.16 -4.96 -36.47
CA GLU A 125 4.05 -5.75 -37.69
C GLU A 125 3.66 -4.91 -38.91
N LYS A 126 2.86 -3.86 -38.70
CA LYS A 126 2.44 -2.94 -39.77
C LYS A 126 3.31 -1.69 -39.90
N ASN A 127 4.43 -1.59 -39.17
CA ASN A 127 5.32 -0.41 -39.14
C ASN A 127 4.58 0.92 -38.83
N GLN A 128 3.57 0.89 -37.98
CA GLN A 128 2.71 2.03 -37.62
C GLN A 128 2.81 2.41 -36.15
N PHE A 129 3.81 1.88 -35.42
CA PHE A 129 3.94 2.15 -33.99
C PHE A 129 4.50 3.55 -33.71
N SER A 130 3.80 4.32 -32.88
CA SER A 130 4.22 5.62 -32.36
C SER A 130 4.10 5.65 -30.83
N PHE A 131 5.19 6.00 -30.15
CA PHE A 131 5.19 6.15 -28.68
C PHE A 131 4.26 7.28 -28.22
N SER A 132 4.30 8.43 -28.87
CA SER A 132 3.48 9.59 -28.48
C SER A 132 1.99 9.28 -28.63
N GLU A 133 1.59 8.61 -29.70
CA GLU A 133 0.20 8.20 -29.91
C GLU A 133 -0.22 7.13 -28.89
N PHE A 134 0.67 6.18 -28.58
CA PHE A 134 0.41 5.12 -27.61
C PHE A 134 0.13 5.72 -26.22
N TYR A 135 1.04 6.55 -25.71
CA TYR A 135 0.88 7.18 -24.40
C TYR A 135 -0.26 8.19 -24.37
N ALA A 136 -0.50 8.97 -25.43
CA ALA A 136 -1.65 9.89 -25.49
C ALA A 136 -2.99 9.13 -25.39
N ARG A 137 -3.10 7.94 -26.01
CA ARG A 137 -4.28 7.08 -25.87
C ARG A 137 -4.43 6.49 -24.46
N ARG A 138 -3.32 6.21 -23.76
CA ARG A 138 -3.33 5.75 -22.36
C ARG A 138 -3.75 6.87 -21.40
N VAL A 139 -3.16 8.05 -21.53
CA VAL A 139 -3.55 9.25 -20.77
C VAL A 139 -5.05 9.52 -20.89
N LYS A 140 -5.59 9.58 -22.12
CA LYS A 140 -7.03 9.80 -22.36
C LYS A 140 -7.93 8.68 -21.83
N ARG A 141 -7.39 7.49 -21.55
CA ARG A 141 -8.13 6.36 -20.98
C ARG A 141 -8.11 6.35 -19.45
N ILE A 142 -6.97 6.68 -18.83
CA ILE A 142 -6.69 6.40 -17.42
C ILE A 142 -6.84 7.66 -16.56
N PHE A 143 -6.26 8.78 -17.01
CA PHE A 143 -6.16 10.00 -16.22
C PHE A 143 -7.53 10.59 -15.86
N PRO A 144 -8.57 10.59 -16.73
CA PRO A 144 -9.83 11.26 -16.39
C PRO A 144 -10.51 10.70 -15.14
N ALA A 145 -10.63 9.37 -15.04
CA ALA A 145 -11.26 8.74 -13.88
C ALA A 145 -10.35 8.80 -12.65
N LEU A 146 -9.04 8.61 -12.84
CA LEU A 146 -8.06 8.71 -11.74
C LEU A 146 -8.04 10.12 -11.14
N LEU A 147 -7.98 11.18 -11.96
CA LEU A 147 -8.04 12.58 -11.52
C LEU A 147 -9.29 12.85 -10.69
N LEU A 148 -10.45 12.40 -11.16
CA LEU A 148 -11.70 12.58 -10.44
C LEU A 148 -11.66 11.95 -9.05
N VAL A 149 -11.16 10.72 -8.95
CA VAL A 149 -11.05 9.99 -7.67
C VAL A 149 -10.01 10.64 -6.75
N LEU A 150 -8.83 11.03 -7.27
CA LEU A 150 -7.79 11.71 -6.49
C LEU A 150 -8.28 13.06 -5.95
N ILE A 151 -8.91 13.89 -6.79
CA ILE A 151 -9.45 15.19 -6.41
C ILE A 151 -10.58 15.01 -5.39
N THR A 152 -11.51 14.09 -5.63
CA THR A 152 -12.62 13.86 -4.70
C THR A 152 -12.12 13.34 -3.36
N SER A 153 -11.15 12.42 -3.37
CA SER A 153 -10.54 11.93 -2.13
C SER A 153 -9.82 13.05 -1.39
N TYR A 154 -9.08 13.91 -2.09
CA TYR A 154 -8.43 15.07 -1.50
C TYR A 154 -9.43 16.04 -0.86
N VAL A 155 -10.49 16.39 -1.59
CA VAL A 155 -11.53 17.32 -1.11
C VAL A 155 -12.26 16.72 0.08
N PHE A 156 -12.68 15.45 0.01
CA PHE A 156 -13.35 14.80 1.13
C PHE A 156 -12.42 14.69 2.35
N GLY A 157 -11.16 14.29 2.13
CA GLY A 157 -10.16 14.20 3.18
C GLY A 157 -9.85 15.54 3.84
N TRP A 158 -9.87 16.63 3.07
CA TRP A 158 -9.70 17.99 3.58
C TRP A 158 -10.76 18.35 4.63
N TYR A 159 -11.98 17.84 4.49
CA TYR A 159 -13.05 18.10 5.45
C TYR A 159 -13.07 17.12 6.63
N VAL A 160 -12.72 15.85 6.42
CA VAL A 160 -13.04 14.78 7.39
C VAL A 160 -11.83 14.23 8.14
N LEU A 161 -10.63 14.28 7.55
CA LEU A 161 -9.43 13.68 8.12
C LEU A 161 -8.68 14.61 9.07
N PHE A 162 -8.13 14.04 10.14
CA PHE A 162 -7.13 14.70 10.98
C PHE A 162 -5.86 15.02 10.17
N ALA A 163 -4.95 15.85 10.71
CA ALA A 163 -3.82 16.31 9.90
C ALA A 163 -2.86 15.17 9.58
N ASP A 164 -2.59 14.25 10.50
CA ASP A 164 -1.74 13.09 10.23
C ASP A 164 -2.34 12.17 9.15
N GLU A 165 -3.65 11.91 9.20
CA GLU A 165 -4.39 11.17 8.18
C GLU A 165 -4.36 11.89 6.82
N PHE A 166 -4.56 13.21 6.81
CA PHE A 166 -4.54 14.01 5.58
C PHE A 166 -3.13 14.15 4.99
N LYS A 167 -2.11 14.19 5.85
CA LYS A 167 -0.69 14.10 5.48
C LYS A 167 -0.42 12.80 4.72
N GLN A 168 -0.89 11.66 5.24
CA GLN A 168 -0.76 10.36 4.58
C GLN A 168 -1.53 10.32 3.26
N LEU A 169 -2.78 10.81 3.24
CA LEU A 169 -3.55 10.92 2.01
C LEU A 169 -2.82 11.76 0.94
N GLY A 170 -2.20 12.88 1.34
CA GLY A 170 -1.37 13.71 0.46
C GLY A 170 -0.20 12.95 -0.15
N LYS A 171 0.52 12.16 0.68
CA LYS A 171 1.59 11.26 0.22
C LYS A 171 1.08 10.24 -0.80
N HIS A 172 -0.07 9.63 -0.54
CA HIS A 172 -0.67 8.62 -1.43
C HIS A 172 -1.24 9.24 -2.72
N ILE A 173 -1.73 10.48 -2.70
CA ILE A 173 -2.13 11.22 -3.90
C ILE A 173 -0.92 11.50 -4.79
N ALA A 174 0.18 11.99 -4.20
CA ALA A 174 1.41 12.21 -4.94
C ALA A 174 1.95 10.91 -5.54
N GLY A 175 1.96 9.83 -4.75
CA GLY A 175 2.36 8.50 -5.21
C GLY A 175 1.46 7.95 -6.33
N GLY A 176 0.14 8.16 -6.22
CA GLY A 176 -0.84 7.73 -7.23
C GLY A 176 -0.73 8.52 -8.53
N ALA A 177 -0.55 9.84 -8.44
CA ALA A 177 -0.36 10.70 -9.61
C ALA A 177 0.94 10.39 -10.36
N GLY A 178 1.99 9.97 -9.65
CA GLY A 178 3.28 9.56 -10.22
C GLY A 178 3.36 8.08 -10.60
N PHE A 179 2.32 7.28 -10.40
CA PHE A 179 2.32 5.82 -10.57
C PHE A 179 3.44 5.10 -9.79
N ILE A 180 3.72 5.56 -8.58
CA ILE A 180 4.70 4.97 -7.66
C ILE A 180 4.07 4.54 -6.32
N SER A 181 2.74 4.46 -6.24
CA SER A 181 2.02 4.06 -5.02
C SER A 181 2.51 2.72 -4.46
N ASN A 182 2.91 1.78 -5.31
CA ASN A 182 3.45 0.50 -4.87
C ASN A 182 4.76 0.66 -4.06
N PHE A 183 5.67 1.54 -4.48
CA PHE A 183 6.90 1.82 -3.72
C PHE A 183 6.61 2.60 -2.44
N VAL A 184 5.65 3.54 -2.49
CA VAL A 184 5.23 4.32 -1.32
C VAL A 184 4.65 3.40 -0.24
N LEU A 185 3.82 2.44 -0.64
CA LEU A 185 3.13 1.54 0.28
C LEU A 185 4.04 0.41 0.79
N TRP A 186 4.98 -0.05 -0.03
CA TRP A 186 6.00 -1.02 0.34
C TRP A 186 6.79 -0.62 1.60
N ASP A 187 7.10 0.68 1.71
CA ASP A 187 7.83 1.27 2.84
C ASP A 187 6.94 1.53 4.08
N GLU A 188 5.61 1.39 3.96
CA GLU A 188 4.69 1.79 5.04
C GLU A 188 3.98 0.64 5.74
N SER A 189 3.44 -0.33 5.00
CA SER A 189 2.65 -1.42 5.58
C SER A 189 2.56 -2.60 4.62
N GLY A 190 2.45 -3.81 5.17
CA GLY A 190 2.01 -4.97 4.40
C GLY A 190 0.58 -4.77 3.88
N TYR A 191 0.28 -5.33 2.71
CA TYR A 191 -1.04 -5.20 2.09
C TYR A 191 -2.18 -5.81 2.94
N PHE A 192 -1.87 -6.86 3.71
CA PHE A 192 -2.84 -7.58 4.54
C PHE A 192 -2.89 -7.10 5.99
N ASP A 193 -2.21 -5.98 6.31
CA ASP A 193 -2.19 -5.40 7.64
C ASP A 193 -3.47 -4.59 7.91
N THR A 194 -3.89 -4.49 9.17
CA THR A 194 -5.08 -3.71 9.57
C THR A 194 -4.91 -2.21 9.25
N THR A 195 -3.69 -1.69 9.34
CA THR A 195 -3.35 -0.30 9.00
C THR A 195 -3.49 -0.01 7.51
N ALA A 196 -3.52 -1.03 6.64
CA ALA A 196 -3.75 -0.85 5.21
C ALA A 196 -5.22 -0.44 4.93
N GLU A 197 -6.17 -0.87 5.76
CA GLU A 197 -7.62 -0.65 5.55
C GLU A 197 -8.04 0.81 5.73
N VAL A 198 -7.23 1.61 6.43
CA VAL A 198 -7.42 3.05 6.66
C VAL A 198 -6.62 3.93 5.69
N LYS A 199 -6.06 3.35 4.61
CA LYS A 199 -5.36 4.10 3.54
C LYS A 199 -6.29 4.25 2.32
N PRO A 200 -6.93 5.41 2.08
CA PRO A 200 -7.99 5.53 1.07
C PRO A 200 -7.56 5.24 -0.36
N LEU A 201 -6.26 5.28 -0.66
CA LEU A 201 -5.70 5.06 -2.00
C LEU A 201 -4.81 3.82 -2.08
N LEU A 202 -4.90 2.90 -1.12
CA LEU A 202 -4.10 1.66 -1.06
C LEU A 202 -4.10 0.92 -2.41
N HIS A 203 -5.30 0.63 -2.94
CA HIS A 203 -5.51 -0.12 -4.19
C HIS A 203 -4.77 0.43 -5.42
N LEU A 204 -4.27 1.68 -5.41
CA LEU A 204 -3.49 2.23 -6.51
C LEU A 204 -2.09 1.59 -6.66
N TRP A 205 -1.66 0.74 -5.71
CA TRP A 205 -0.44 -0.05 -5.86
C TRP A 205 -0.43 -0.88 -7.16
N SER A 206 -1.56 -1.51 -7.49
CA SER A 206 -1.66 -2.40 -8.65
C SER A 206 -1.62 -1.59 -9.95
N LEU A 207 -2.27 -0.42 -9.95
CA LEU A 207 -2.22 0.53 -11.05
C LEU A 207 -0.79 1.06 -11.27
N GLY A 208 -0.03 1.28 -10.20
CA GLY A 208 1.39 1.61 -10.27
C GLY A 208 2.20 0.57 -11.04
N ILE A 209 2.05 -0.71 -10.69
CA ILE A 209 2.72 -1.83 -11.39
C ILE A 209 2.28 -1.89 -12.86
N GLU A 210 0.97 -1.75 -13.14
CA GLU A 210 0.42 -1.78 -14.48
C GLU A 210 0.96 -0.65 -15.37
N GLU A 211 1.00 0.59 -14.88
CA GLU A 211 1.54 1.73 -15.64
C GLU A 211 3.06 1.63 -15.82
N GLN A 212 3.79 1.13 -14.81
CA GLN A 212 5.23 0.86 -14.94
C GLN A 212 5.50 -0.18 -16.03
N PHE A 213 4.66 -1.22 -16.14
CA PHE A 213 4.70 -2.14 -17.27
C PHE A 213 4.42 -1.42 -18.59
N TYR A 214 3.45 -0.50 -18.64
CA TYR A 214 3.14 0.27 -19.86
C TYR A 214 4.23 1.25 -20.28
N ILE A 215 5.08 1.68 -19.35
CA ILE A 215 6.25 2.49 -19.67
C ILE A 215 7.37 1.60 -20.24
N VAL A 216 7.71 0.52 -19.53
CA VAL A 216 8.88 -0.32 -19.85
C VAL A 216 8.64 -1.25 -21.03
N TRP A 217 7.47 -1.89 -21.09
CA TRP A 217 7.20 -2.95 -22.06
C TRP A 217 7.22 -2.52 -23.53
N PRO A 218 6.62 -1.37 -23.94
CA PRO A 218 6.73 -0.89 -25.31
C PRO A 218 8.18 -0.64 -25.75
N LEU A 219 9.04 -0.14 -24.84
CA LEU A 219 10.45 0.10 -25.12
C LEU A 219 11.20 -1.22 -25.38
N ILE A 220 10.98 -2.22 -24.53
CA ILE A 220 11.57 -3.56 -24.69
C ILE A 220 11.12 -4.18 -26.01
N LEU A 221 9.82 -4.15 -26.31
CA LEU A 221 9.29 -4.72 -27.54
C LEU A 221 9.81 -4.01 -28.79
N TRP A 222 9.83 -2.68 -28.78
CA TRP A 222 10.37 -1.90 -29.89
C TRP A 222 11.85 -2.22 -30.13
N ALA A 223 12.67 -2.26 -29.08
CA ALA A 223 14.10 -2.58 -29.18
C ALA A 223 14.33 -4.01 -29.69
N THR A 224 13.60 -4.98 -29.13
CA THR A 224 13.64 -6.40 -29.55
C THR A 224 13.28 -6.55 -31.03
N TRP A 225 12.23 -5.84 -31.47
CA TRP A 225 11.77 -5.82 -32.86
C TRP A 225 12.80 -5.21 -33.81
N LYS A 226 13.38 -4.05 -33.45
CA LYS A 226 14.39 -3.36 -34.26
C LYS A 226 15.69 -4.16 -34.37
N ARG A 227 16.08 -4.88 -33.31
CA ARG A 227 17.24 -5.78 -33.29
C ARG A 227 16.97 -7.15 -33.92
N LYS A 228 15.75 -7.40 -34.42
CA LYS A 228 15.30 -8.66 -35.02
C LYS A 228 15.46 -9.88 -34.09
N PHE A 229 15.45 -9.66 -32.78
CA PHE A 229 15.46 -10.75 -31.80
C PHE A 229 14.10 -11.44 -31.75
N ASN A 230 14.10 -12.70 -31.31
CA ASN A 230 12.86 -13.44 -31.13
C ASN A 230 12.09 -12.89 -29.92
N VAL A 231 11.01 -12.16 -30.22
CA VAL A 231 10.13 -11.54 -29.22
C VAL A 231 9.61 -12.53 -28.20
N LEU A 232 9.22 -13.74 -28.62
CA LEU A 232 8.71 -14.76 -27.71
C LEU A 232 9.79 -15.22 -26.73
N THR A 233 11.02 -15.41 -27.21
CA THR A 233 12.15 -15.82 -26.36
C THR A 233 12.46 -14.76 -25.30
N ILE A 234 12.52 -13.48 -25.68
CA ILE A 234 12.75 -12.38 -24.72
C ILE A 234 11.60 -12.28 -23.72
N THR A 235 10.34 -12.36 -24.19
CA THR A 235 9.15 -12.34 -23.33
C THR A 235 9.19 -13.48 -22.32
N ALA A 236 9.50 -14.70 -22.77
CA ALA A 236 9.57 -15.89 -21.93
C ALA A 236 10.74 -15.82 -20.93
N ALA A 237 11.89 -15.26 -21.32
CA ALA A 237 13.02 -15.07 -20.43
C ALA A 237 12.69 -14.10 -19.28
N ILE A 238 12.09 -12.95 -19.58
CA ILE A 238 11.68 -11.97 -18.56
C ILE A 238 10.57 -12.56 -17.67
N PHE A 239 9.61 -13.28 -18.28
CA PHE A 239 8.58 -14.00 -17.54
C PHE A 239 9.19 -14.98 -16.53
N ALA A 240 10.12 -15.83 -16.97
CA ALA A 240 10.75 -16.83 -16.12
C ALA A 240 11.57 -16.18 -15.00
N ALA A 241 12.33 -15.12 -15.29
CA ALA A 241 13.09 -14.39 -14.29
C ALA A 241 12.18 -13.74 -13.23
N SER A 242 11.09 -13.09 -13.67
CA SER A 242 10.11 -12.46 -12.78
C SER A 242 9.38 -13.49 -11.90
N PHE A 243 8.97 -14.62 -12.48
CA PHE A 243 8.33 -15.70 -11.75
C PHE A 243 9.29 -16.40 -10.76
N ALA A 244 10.54 -16.62 -11.16
CA ALA A 244 11.57 -17.18 -10.28
C ALA A 244 11.84 -16.26 -9.07
N TRP A 245 11.93 -14.94 -9.29
CA TRP A 245 12.03 -13.99 -8.19
C TRP A 245 10.84 -14.16 -7.23
N ASN A 246 9.60 -14.10 -7.76
CA ASN A 246 8.38 -14.24 -6.98
C ASN A 246 8.42 -15.47 -6.05
N VAL A 247 8.64 -16.65 -6.61
CA VAL A 247 8.60 -17.90 -5.84
C VAL A 247 9.72 -17.97 -4.82
N ASN A 248 10.93 -17.51 -5.14
CA ASN A 248 12.08 -17.62 -4.26
C ASN A 248 12.02 -16.67 -3.04
N HIS A 249 11.30 -15.55 -3.15
CA HIS A 249 11.29 -14.49 -2.12
C HIS A 249 10.00 -14.42 -1.30
N VAL A 250 8.87 -14.94 -1.80
CA VAL A 250 7.56 -14.80 -1.13
C VAL A 250 7.52 -15.33 0.31
N SER A 251 8.31 -16.36 0.64
CA SER A 251 8.34 -16.94 1.98
C SER A 251 9.15 -16.14 2.99
N HIS A 252 10.12 -15.35 2.52
CA HIS A 252 11.04 -14.58 3.37
C HIS A 252 10.63 -13.11 3.47
N ASP A 253 10.15 -12.53 2.36
CA ASP A 253 9.71 -11.15 2.29
C ASP A 253 8.43 -11.02 1.43
N PRO A 254 7.26 -11.32 2.04
CA PRO A 254 5.98 -11.24 1.34
C PRO A 254 5.64 -9.82 0.86
N SER A 255 5.99 -8.79 1.63
CA SER A 255 5.65 -7.38 1.31
C SER A 255 6.38 -6.92 0.05
N THR A 256 7.70 -7.15 -0.01
CA THR A 256 8.51 -6.85 -1.20
C THR A 256 8.00 -7.61 -2.41
N THR A 257 7.71 -8.90 -2.24
CA THR A 257 7.23 -9.75 -3.35
C THR A 257 5.85 -9.30 -3.86
N PHE A 258 5.02 -8.72 -3.00
CA PHE A 258 3.69 -8.22 -3.36
C PHE A 258 3.73 -6.87 -4.09
N TYR A 259 4.52 -5.91 -3.60
CA TYR A 259 4.53 -4.53 -4.11
C TYR A 259 5.50 -4.28 -5.26
N LEU A 260 6.54 -5.09 -5.43
CA LEU A 260 7.55 -4.81 -6.44
C LEU A 260 7.16 -5.32 -7.85
N PRO A 261 7.47 -4.55 -8.91
CA PRO A 261 7.18 -4.96 -10.28
C PRO A 261 7.94 -6.22 -10.70
N GLY A 262 9.18 -6.37 -10.20
CA GLY A 262 10.07 -7.49 -10.54
C GLY A 262 9.45 -8.87 -10.27
N SER A 263 8.68 -9.01 -9.19
CA SER A 263 7.98 -10.25 -8.81
C SER A 263 6.56 -10.37 -9.39
N ARG A 264 6.02 -9.32 -10.01
CA ARG A 264 4.61 -9.27 -10.47
C ARG A 264 4.47 -9.20 -11.99
N PHE A 265 5.50 -8.77 -12.72
CA PHE A 265 5.48 -8.63 -14.18
C PHE A 265 5.19 -9.93 -14.94
N TRP A 266 5.53 -11.10 -14.39
CA TRP A 266 5.20 -12.39 -15.02
C TRP A 266 3.69 -12.55 -15.30
N GLU A 267 2.81 -11.98 -14.47
CA GLU A 267 1.35 -12.03 -14.66
C GLU A 267 0.94 -11.26 -15.93
N LEU A 268 1.46 -10.05 -16.13
CA LEU A 268 1.24 -9.26 -17.35
C LEU A 268 1.91 -9.90 -18.57
N LEU A 269 3.10 -10.48 -18.41
CA LEU A 269 3.82 -11.16 -19.47
C LEU A 269 3.10 -12.43 -19.92
N SER A 270 2.38 -13.12 -19.03
CA SER A 270 1.55 -14.27 -19.41
C SER A 270 0.48 -13.90 -20.45
N GLY A 271 -0.23 -12.78 -20.23
CA GLY A 271 -1.17 -12.22 -21.20
C GLY A 271 -0.48 -11.78 -22.50
N SER A 272 0.73 -11.24 -22.38
CA SER A 272 1.55 -10.83 -23.54
C SER A 272 1.96 -12.02 -24.42
N ILE A 273 2.29 -13.17 -23.82
CA ILE A 273 2.56 -14.43 -24.53
C ILE A 273 1.30 -14.90 -25.28
N VAL A 274 0.14 -14.88 -24.62
CA VAL A 274 -1.14 -15.24 -25.27
C VAL A 274 -1.44 -14.31 -26.45
N ALA A 275 -1.18 -13.01 -26.32
CA ALA A 275 -1.34 -12.06 -27.42
C ALA A 275 -0.43 -12.39 -28.61
N TYR A 276 0.85 -12.66 -28.36
CA TYR A 276 1.80 -13.05 -29.40
C TYR A 276 1.36 -14.32 -30.14
N LEU A 277 1.00 -15.37 -29.40
CA LEU A 277 0.55 -16.64 -29.97
C LEU A 277 -0.76 -16.49 -30.77
N THR A 278 -1.66 -15.60 -30.33
CA THR A 278 -2.93 -15.33 -31.02
C THR A 278 -2.70 -14.63 -32.37
N ILE A 279 -1.76 -13.69 -32.45
CA ILE A 279 -1.45 -12.93 -33.67
C ILE A 279 -0.66 -13.79 -34.66
N ARG A 280 0.38 -14.48 -34.18
CA ARG A 280 1.32 -15.26 -35.00
C ARG A 280 0.79 -16.62 -35.45
N ARG A 281 -0.41 -17.00 -34.99
CA ARG A 281 -1.19 -18.18 -35.35
C ARG A 281 -0.31 -19.32 -35.86
N SER A 282 0.43 -19.95 -34.94
CA SER A 282 1.41 -20.96 -35.34
C SER A 282 0.70 -22.12 -36.05
N SER A 283 1.05 -22.31 -37.31
CA SER A 283 0.93 -23.57 -38.04
C SER A 283 1.65 -24.72 -37.31
N GLY A 284 2.45 -24.43 -36.27
CA GLY A 284 3.17 -25.40 -35.45
C GLY A 284 2.40 -26.02 -34.26
N LEU A 285 1.29 -25.45 -33.78
CA LEU A 285 0.41 -26.10 -32.76
C LEU A 285 -0.86 -26.73 -33.37
N GLY A 286 -1.06 -26.61 -34.68
CA GLY A 286 -2.18 -27.21 -35.40
C GLY A 286 -2.28 -28.72 -35.16
N TRP A 287 -1.15 -29.42 -35.07
CA TRP A 287 -1.11 -30.86 -34.83
C TRP A 287 -1.64 -31.28 -33.44
N ILE A 288 -1.48 -30.44 -32.41
CA ILE A 288 -2.01 -30.71 -31.05
C ILE A 288 -3.53 -30.54 -31.05
N VAL A 289 -4.02 -29.46 -31.69
CA VAL A 289 -5.46 -29.21 -31.85
C VAL A 289 -6.10 -30.32 -32.68
N GLU A 290 -5.45 -30.77 -33.76
CA GLU A 290 -5.93 -31.86 -34.62
C GLU A 290 -5.97 -33.22 -33.91
N LYS A 291 -5.03 -33.50 -32.99
CA LYS A 291 -5.00 -34.77 -32.24
C LYS A 291 -5.93 -34.80 -31.02
N LEU A 292 -6.04 -33.70 -30.27
CA LEU A 292 -6.78 -33.69 -28.99
C LEU A 292 -8.28 -33.39 -29.17
N ASP A 293 -8.65 -32.57 -30.14
CA ASP A 293 -10.04 -32.17 -30.36
C ASP A 293 -11.00 -33.35 -30.67
N PRO A 294 -10.61 -34.36 -31.48
CA PRO A 294 -11.45 -35.54 -31.69
C PRO A 294 -11.61 -36.41 -30.44
N ILE A 295 -10.59 -36.48 -29.58
CA ILE A 295 -10.60 -37.29 -28.35
C ILE A 295 -11.53 -36.63 -27.32
N LEU A 296 -11.37 -35.32 -27.10
CA LEU A 296 -12.23 -34.55 -26.20
C LEU A 296 -13.67 -34.48 -26.72
N GLY A 297 -13.86 -34.35 -28.04
CA GLY A 297 -15.18 -34.41 -28.67
C GLY A 297 -15.88 -35.74 -28.41
N LYS A 298 -15.18 -36.87 -28.52
CA LYS A 298 -15.74 -38.21 -28.23
C LYS A 298 -16.09 -38.42 -26.76
N VAL A 299 -15.34 -37.83 -25.83
CA VAL A 299 -15.52 -38.04 -24.38
C VAL A 299 -16.53 -37.07 -23.76
N ILE A 300 -16.59 -35.81 -24.24
CA ILE A 300 -17.29 -34.73 -23.53
C ILE A 300 -18.51 -34.19 -24.33
N PHE A 301 -18.50 -34.19 -25.66
CA PHE A 301 -19.56 -33.55 -26.46
C PHE A 301 -20.01 -34.38 -27.68
N SER A 302 -21.17 -35.02 -27.58
CA SER A 302 -21.80 -35.89 -28.61
C SER A 302 -22.27 -35.19 -29.91
N ARG A 303 -21.94 -33.92 -30.15
CA ARG A 303 -22.36 -33.21 -31.38
C ARG A 303 -21.16 -32.82 -32.23
N GLN A 304 -21.04 -33.53 -33.35
CA GLN A 304 -20.07 -33.34 -34.41
C GLN A 304 -20.40 -32.06 -35.20
N GLN A 305 -19.98 -30.90 -34.71
CA GLN A 305 -19.97 -29.68 -35.53
C GLN A 305 -18.88 -28.70 -35.08
N ASP A 306 -18.04 -28.31 -36.05
CA ASP A 306 -16.86 -27.43 -35.99
C ASP A 306 -15.59 -27.95 -35.28
N LYS A 307 -14.53 -28.20 -36.07
CA LYS A 307 -13.17 -28.50 -35.59
C LYS A 307 -12.69 -27.43 -34.60
N GLY A 308 -12.25 -27.85 -33.42
CA GLY A 308 -11.61 -27.04 -32.39
C GLY A 308 -12.55 -26.47 -31.33
N ILE A 309 -13.86 -26.73 -31.36
CA ILE A 309 -14.79 -26.20 -30.34
C ILE A 309 -14.64 -26.92 -29.01
N ALA A 310 -14.55 -28.25 -28.99
CA ALA A 310 -14.44 -29.03 -27.76
C ALA A 310 -13.19 -28.64 -26.94
N LEU A 311 -12.06 -28.41 -27.62
CA LEU A 311 -10.83 -27.94 -26.97
C LEU A 311 -10.99 -26.55 -26.35
N ARG A 312 -11.67 -25.61 -27.04
CA ARG A 312 -11.88 -24.24 -26.54
C ARG A 312 -12.82 -24.22 -25.35
N ASP A 313 -13.89 -25.02 -25.41
CA ASP A 313 -14.84 -25.17 -24.30
C ASP A 313 -14.14 -25.78 -23.09
N THR A 314 -13.34 -26.83 -23.30
CA THR A 314 -12.53 -27.45 -22.24
C THR A 314 -11.54 -26.46 -21.63
N GLN A 315 -10.78 -25.72 -22.44
CA GLN A 315 -9.85 -24.69 -21.96
C GLN A 315 -10.58 -23.64 -21.13
N SER A 316 -11.72 -23.15 -21.61
CA SER A 316 -12.51 -22.15 -20.90
C SER A 316 -13.11 -22.67 -19.60
N MET A 317 -13.56 -23.92 -19.55
CA MET A 317 -14.08 -24.55 -18.33
C MET A 317 -12.99 -24.76 -17.30
N VAL A 318 -11.84 -25.33 -17.70
CA VAL A 318 -10.68 -25.50 -16.81
C VAL A 318 -10.22 -24.14 -16.31
N GLY A 319 -10.17 -23.13 -17.19
CA GLY A 319 -9.83 -21.77 -16.80
C GLY A 319 -10.78 -21.21 -15.73
N ALA A 320 -12.09 -21.40 -15.90
CA ALA A 320 -13.09 -20.98 -14.91
C ALA A 320 -12.95 -21.73 -13.58
N LEU A 321 -12.69 -23.04 -13.60
CA LEU A 321 -12.45 -23.83 -12.39
C LEU A 321 -11.20 -23.34 -11.65
N LEU A 322 -10.12 -23.01 -12.36
CA LEU A 322 -8.91 -22.44 -11.75
C LEU A 322 -9.16 -21.05 -11.15
N LEU A 323 -9.97 -20.20 -11.79
CA LEU A 323 -10.37 -18.91 -11.21
C LEU A 323 -11.16 -19.11 -9.91
N VAL A 324 -12.16 -19.99 -9.92
CA VAL A 324 -12.97 -20.31 -8.74
C VAL A 324 -12.09 -20.89 -7.63
N ALA A 325 -11.21 -21.84 -7.95
CA ALA A 325 -10.28 -22.42 -6.99
C ALA A 325 -9.33 -21.36 -6.41
N GLY A 326 -8.78 -20.47 -7.24
CA GLY A 326 -7.94 -19.36 -6.79
C GLY A 326 -8.67 -18.45 -5.81
N ILE A 327 -9.92 -18.08 -6.10
CA ILE A 327 -10.73 -17.20 -5.26
C ILE A 327 -11.13 -17.87 -3.93
N LEU A 328 -11.41 -19.17 -3.93
CA LEU A 328 -11.89 -19.88 -2.74
C LEU A 328 -10.75 -20.40 -1.85
N CYS A 329 -9.63 -20.83 -2.43
CA CYS A 329 -8.54 -21.46 -1.69
C CYS A 329 -7.45 -20.47 -1.21
N THR A 330 -7.31 -19.32 -1.87
CA THR A 330 -6.31 -18.32 -1.47
C THR A 330 -6.84 -17.47 -0.32
N THR A 331 -6.00 -17.23 0.69
CA THR A 331 -6.37 -16.39 1.86
C THR A 331 -5.24 -15.41 2.18
N SER A 332 -5.50 -14.45 3.07
CA SER A 332 -4.47 -13.53 3.59
C SER A 332 -3.32 -14.23 4.34
N LYS A 333 -3.49 -15.50 4.73
CA LYS A 333 -2.44 -16.31 5.37
C LYS A 333 -1.58 -17.09 4.37
N SER A 334 -2.00 -17.15 3.11
CA SER A 334 -1.24 -17.82 2.06
C SER A 334 0.03 -17.01 1.75
N ALA A 335 1.15 -17.70 1.48
CA ALA A 335 2.35 -17.05 0.95
C ALA A 335 2.06 -16.54 -0.49
N PHE A 336 1.54 -15.32 -0.57
CA PHE A 336 1.02 -14.72 -1.79
C PHE A 336 1.92 -13.54 -2.22
N PRO A 337 2.29 -13.42 -3.52
CA PRO A 337 1.75 -14.14 -4.67
C PRO A 337 2.17 -15.60 -4.79
N GLY A 338 3.47 -15.87 -4.88
CA GLY A 338 4.04 -17.21 -4.93
C GLY A 338 3.36 -18.14 -5.94
N TRP A 339 3.24 -19.41 -5.57
CA TRP A 339 2.53 -20.43 -6.35
C TRP A 339 1.01 -20.21 -6.40
N TRP A 340 0.43 -19.54 -5.40
CA TRP A 340 -1.01 -19.30 -5.33
C TRP A 340 -1.52 -18.41 -6.46
N ALA A 341 -0.72 -17.44 -6.90
CA ALA A 341 -1.05 -16.56 -8.03
C ALA A 341 -1.09 -17.28 -9.40
N ILE A 342 -0.65 -18.54 -9.50
CA ILE A 342 -0.79 -19.33 -10.74
C ILE A 342 -2.25 -19.65 -11.02
N LEU A 343 -3.07 -19.93 -10.00
CA LEU A 343 -4.47 -20.27 -10.18
C LEU A 343 -5.26 -19.17 -10.93
N PRO A 344 -5.29 -17.90 -10.47
CA PRO A 344 -5.98 -16.84 -11.19
C PRO A 344 -5.32 -16.53 -12.54
N THR A 345 -3.98 -16.58 -12.62
CA THR A 345 -3.22 -16.23 -13.83
C THR A 345 -3.43 -17.26 -14.94
N ALA A 346 -3.23 -18.54 -14.66
CA ALA A 346 -3.47 -19.62 -15.60
C ALA A 346 -4.96 -19.71 -15.97
N GLY A 347 -5.86 -19.50 -15.01
CA GLY A 347 -7.30 -19.44 -15.27
C GLY A 347 -7.67 -18.36 -16.30
N ALA A 348 -7.15 -17.15 -16.11
CA ALA A 348 -7.35 -16.04 -17.05
C ALA A 348 -6.72 -16.32 -18.42
N VAL A 349 -5.48 -16.84 -18.46
CA VAL A 349 -4.78 -17.24 -19.70
C VAL A 349 -5.61 -18.25 -20.50
N LEU A 350 -6.15 -19.28 -19.85
CA LEU A 350 -6.95 -20.31 -20.51
C LEU A 350 -8.27 -19.76 -21.06
N ILE A 351 -8.97 -18.92 -20.31
CA ILE A 351 -10.22 -18.27 -20.79
C ILE A 351 -9.93 -17.33 -21.97
N ILE A 352 -8.84 -16.54 -21.90
CA ILE A 352 -8.50 -15.59 -22.98
C ILE A 352 -8.09 -16.34 -24.25
N SER A 353 -7.31 -17.42 -24.12
CA SER A 353 -6.82 -18.24 -25.23
C SER A 353 -7.89 -19.12 -25.88
N ALA A 354 -8.88 -19.60 -25.11
CA ALA A 354 -10.08 -20.25 -25.64
C ALA A 354 -10.82 -19.35 -26.64
N GLY A 355 -10.77 -18.03 -26.41
CA GLY A 355 -11.31 -17.01 -27.31
C GLY A 355 -12.84 -16.94 -27.35
N PRO A 356 -13.40 -15.98 -28.11
CA PRO A 356 -14.80 -15.55 -27.94
C PRO A 356 -15.85 -16.57 -28.42
N ARG A 357 -15.43 -17.67 -29.05
CA ARG A 357 -16.34 -18.71 -29.55
C ARG A 357 -16.59 -19.83 -28.53
N ALA A 358 -15.79 -19.93 -27.47
CA ALA A 358 -16.04 -20.91 -26.41
C ALA A 358 -17.40 -20.65 -25.75
N TRP A 359 -18.11 -21.70 -25.37
CA TRP A 359 -19.47 -21.63 -24.85
C TRP A 359 -19.59 -20.71 -23.63
N LEU A 360 -18.69 -20.84 -22.65
CA LEU A 360 -18.67 -19.96 -21.48
C LEU A 360 -18.44 -18.50 -21.86
N ASN A 361 -17.43 -18.25 -22.71
CA ASN A 361 -17.08 -16.91 -23.16
C ASN A 361 -18.26 -16.25 -23.89
N LYS A 362 -18.92 -17.00 -24.78
CA LYS A 362 -20.03 -16.52 -25.59
C LYS A 362 -21.32 -16.36 -24.80
N THR A 363 -21.64 -17.31 -23.92
CA THR A 363 -22.95 -17.39 -23.27
C THR A 363 -22.96 -16.66 -21.93
N VAL A 364 -21.91 -16.86 -21.12
CA VAL A 364 -21.84 -16.31 -19.76
C VAL A 364 -21.08 -14.99 -19.76
N LEU A 365 -19.79 -14.98 -20.16
CA LEU A 365 -18.95 -13.78 -20.08
C LEU A 365 -19.42 -12.67 -21.01
N SER A 366 -19.96 -12.99 -22.19
CA SER A 366 -20.53 -12.01 -23.11
C SER A 366 -21.99 -11.65 -22.80
N SER A 367 -22.52 -12.07 -21.65
CA SER A 367 -23.86 -11.65 -21.21
C SER A 367 -23.91 -10.13 -21.00
N ARG A 368 -25.07 -9.53 -21.28
CA ARG A 368 -25.24 -8.06 -21.21
C ARG A 368 -24.85 -7.49 -19.85
N LEU A 369 -25.16 -8.19 -18.76
CA LEU A 369 -24.86 -7.76 -17.40
C LEU A 369 -23.35 -7.76 -17.13
N LEU A 370 -22.65 -8.88 -17.39
CA LEU A 370 -21.21 -8.95 -17.16
C LEU A 370 -20.43 -8.01 -18.07
N VAL A 371 -20.84 -7.85 -19.34
CA VAL A 371 -20.23 -6.85 -20.21
C VAL A 371 -20.43 -5.44 -19.65
N TRP A 372 -21.64 -5.10 -19.18
CA TRP A 372 -21.90 -3.78 -18.59
C TRP A 372 -21.03 -3.50 -17.37
N ILE A 373 -20.91 -4.45 -16.44
CA ILE A 373 -20.00 -4.36 -15.28
C ILE A 373 -18.54 -4.24 -15.76
N GLY A 374 -18.16 -5.03 -16.75
CA GLY A 374 -16.84 -5.03 -17.37
C GLY A 374 -16.44 -3.68 -17.96
N LEU A 375 -17.38 -2.99 -18.60
CA LEU A 375 -17.18 -1.65 -19.17
C LEU A 375 -16.89 -0.60 -18.09
N ILE A 376 -17.54 -0.70 -16.92
CA ILE A 376 -17.35 0.21 -15.78
C ILE A 376 -16.30 -0.30 -14.77
N SER A 377 -15.64 -1.44 -15.04
CA SER A 377 -14.76 -2.10 -14.08
C SER A 377 -13.59 -1.24 -13.61
N PHE A 378 -13.02 -0.41 -14.50
CA PHE A 378 -11.91 0.48 -14.15
C PHE A 378 -12.33 1.57 -13.16
N PRO A 379 -13.34 2.42 -13.44
CA PRO A 379 -13.78 3.40 -12.46
C PRO A 379 -14.41 2.76 -11.22
N LEU A 380 -15.00 1.56 -11.31
CA LEU A 380 -15.46 0.81 -10.14
C LEU A 380 -14.29 0.39 -9.25
N TYR A 381 -13.20 -0.09 -9.85
CA TYR A 381 -11.96 -0.38 -9.14
C TYR A 381 -11.40 0.87 -8.44
N LEU A 382 -11.50 2.04 -9.05
CA LEU A 382 -11.03 3.29 -8.42
C LEU A 382 -11.95 3.79 -7.30
N TRP A 383 -13.27 3.70 -7.44
CA TRP A 383 -14.21 4.26 -6.45
C TRP A 383 -14.47 3.36 -5.25
N HIS A 384 -14.47 2.04 -5.41
CA HIS A 384 -14.92 1.14 -4.34
C HIS A 384 -14.07 1.27 -3.07
N TRP A 385 -12.75 1.35 -3.22
CA TRP A 385 -11.83 1.33 -2.09
C TRP A 385 -11.81 2.64 -1.30
N PRO A 386 -11.65 3.84 -1.91
CA PRO A 386 -11.72 5.09 -1.17
C PRO A 386 -13.03 5.23 -0.38
N ILE A 387 -14.16 4.86 -0.96
CA ILE A 387 -15.47 4.95 -0.29
C ILE A 387 -15.52 4.02 0.94
N LEU A 388 -15.08 2.77 0.81
CA LEU A 388 -15.04 1.81 1.92
C LEU A 388 -14.03 2.23 3.00
N SER A 389 -12.86 2.71 2.59
CA SER A 389 -11.79 3.13 3.50
C SER A 389 -12.16 4.42 4.25
N PHE A 390 -12.72 5.42 3.57
CA PHE A 390 -13.25 6.61 4.24
C PHE A 390 -14.40 6.28 5.19
N ALA A 391 -15.31 5.37 4.81
CA ALA A 391 -16.33 4.89 5.74
C ALA A 391 -15.69 4.26 6.98
N ARG A 392 -14.64 3.44 6.83
CA ARG A 392 -13.93 2.84 7.95
C ARG A 392 -13.22 3.88 8.83
N ILE A 393 -12.58 4.89 8.25
CA ILE A 393 -11.91 5.96 9.01
C ILE A 393 -12.95 6.76 9.81
N VAL A 394 -14.04 7.17 9.15
CA VAL A 394 -15.15 7.90 9.78
C VAL A 394 -15.80 7.06 10.87
N GLU A 395 -16.00 5.76 10.65
CA GLU A 395 -16.51 4.81 11.64
C GLU A 395 -15.45 4.45 12.69
N SER A 396 -14.15 4.68 12.48
CA SER A 396 -13.06 4.31 13.40
C SER A 396 -13.11 2.83 13.86
N GLN A 397 -13.81 1.99 13.08
CA GLN A 397 -14.04 0.57 13.26
C GLN A 397 -14.58 0.00 11.95
N THR A 398 -14.74 -1.33 11.87
CA THR A 398 -15.39 -1.96 10.71
C THR A 398 -16.82 -1.44 10.55
N PRO A 399 -17.18 -0.80 9.43
CA PRO A 399 -18.53 -0.26 9.24
C PRO A 399 -19.60 -1.36 9.24
N SER A 400 -20.80 -1.01 9.70
CA SER A 400 -21.95 -1.92 9.71
C SER A 400 -22.25 -2.48 8.31
N LEU A 401 -22.90 -3.64 8.24
CA LEU A 401 -23.26 -4.27 6.95
C LEU A 401 -24.05 -3.31 6.05
N LYS A 402 -24.96 -2.51 6.63
CA LYS A 402 -25.77 -1.53 5.90
C LYS A 402 -24.91 -0.46 5.23
N ILE A 403 -23.92 0.09 5.95
CA ILE A 403 -23.00 1.10 5.42
C ILE A 403 -22.14 0.50 4.29
N ARG A 404 -21.63 -0.73 4.47
CA ARG A 404 -20.81 -1.40 3.43
C ARG A 404 -21.60 -1.68 2.16
N VAL A 405 -22.85 -2.15 2.28
CA VAL A 405 -23.75 -2.35 1.12
C VAL A 405 -24.04 -1.01 0.42
N ALA A 406 -24.35 0.04 1.18
CA ALA A 406 -24.59 1.37 0.63
C ALA A 406 -23.34 1.92 -0.09
N ALA A 407 -22.15 1.75 0.50
CA ALA A 407 -20.87 2.14 -0.11
C ALA A 407 -20.63 1.45 -1.46
N VAL A 408 -20.92 0.16 -1.58
CA VAL A 408 -20.80 -0.58 -2.84
C VAL A 408 -21.80 -0.05 -3.89
N ILE A 409 -23.05 0.20 -3.50
CA ILE A 409 -24.07 0.76 -4.41
C ILE A 409 -23.63 2.15 -4.92
N VAL A 410 -23.14 3.01 -4.02
CA VAL A 410 -22.62 4.34 -4.38
C VAL A 410 -21.40 4.21 -5.30
N ALA A 411 -20.48 3.28 -5.04
CA ALA A 411 -19.32 3.03 -5.90
C ALA A 411 -19.75 2.62 -7.32
N ILE A 412 -20.73 1.73 -7.46
CA ILE A 412 -21.28 1.31 -8.77
C ILE A 412 -21.93 2.50 -9.49
N ALA A 413 -22.72 3.31 -8.79
CA ALA A 413 -23.36 4.49 -9.37
C ALA A 413 -22.33 5.52 -9.85
N LEU A 414 -21.34 5.85 -9.01
CA LEU A 414 -20.25 6.78 -9.36
C LEU A 414 -19.38 6.23 -10.49
N ALA A 415 -19.09 4.93 -10.51
CA ALA A 415 -18.35 4.30 -11.58
C ALA A 415 -19.08 4.39 -12.93
N TRP A 416 -20.38 4.13 -12.94
CA TRP A 416 -21.20 4.26 -14.13
C TRP A 416 -21.29 5.71 -14.63
N LEU A 417 -21.49 6.67 -13.73
CA LEU A 417 -21.48 8.10 -14.07
C LEU A 417 -20.12 8.55 -14.61
N THR A 418 -19.02 8.14 -13.96
CA THR A 418 -17.65 8.43 -14.40
C THR A 418 -17.41 7.89 -15.81
N TYR A 419 -17.77 6.63 -16.05
CA TYR A 419 -17.64 6.02 -17.38
C TYR A 419 -18.45 6.77 -18.45
N ARG A 420 -19.71 7.10 -18.15
CA ARG A 420 -20.65 7.69 -19.12
C ARG A 420 -20.37 9.16 -19.42
N ILE A 421 -20.07 9.95 -18.39
CA ILE A 421 -20.00 11.42 -18.45
C ILE A 421 -18.56 11.91 -18.62
N ILE A 422 -17.57 11.21 -18.07
CA ILE A 422 -16.17 11.66 -18.08
C ILE A 422 -15.35 10.86 -19.09
N GLU A 423 -15.27 9.54 -18.93
CA GLU A 423 -14.38 8.72 -19.75
C GLU A 423 -14.78 8.69 -21.22
N ARG A 424 -16.05 8.36 -21.52
CA ARG A 424 -16.52 8.24 -22.92
C ARG A 424 -16.29 9.53 -23.71
N PRO A 425 -16.69 10.73 -23.24
CA PRO A 425 -16.48 11.97 -23.98
C PRO A 425 -15.02 12.38 -24.15
N ILE A 426 -14.17 12.11 -23.14
CA ILE A 426 -12.75 12.45 -23.21
C ILE A 426 -12.01 11.50 -24.16
N ARG A 427 -12.36 10.21 -24.14
CA ARG A 427 -11.82 9.20 -25.06
C ARG A 427 -12.28 9.41 -26.50
N ALA A 428 -13.45 10.02 -26.71
CA ALA A 428 -13.98 10.32 -28.03
C ALA A 428 -13.28 11.55 -28.66
N GLY A 429 -13.00 11.46 -29.97
CA GLY A 429 -12.47 12.56 -30.77
C GLY A 429 -10.94 12.62 -30.89
N LYS A 430 -10.47 13.28 -31.97
CA LYS A 430 -9.05 13.47 -32.32
C LYS A 430 -8.43 14.74 -31.71
N SER A 431 -9.01 15.27 -30.64
CA SER A 431 -8.49 16.51 -30.05
C SER A 431 -7.11 16.30 -29.42
N ASN A 432 -6.16 17.14 -29.83
CA ASN A 432 -4.77 17.09 -29.40
C ASN A 432 -4.53 17.83 -28.07
N TYR A 433 -5.41 18.76 -27.67
CA TYR A 433 -5.26 19.52 -26.42
C TYR A 433 -5.66 18.71 -25.16
N LYS A 434 -6.46 17.64 -25.30
CA LYS A 434 -6.95 16.86 -24.16
C LYS A 434 -5.81 16.21 -23.37
N THR A 435 -4.81 15.65 -24.06
CA THR A 435 -3.66 15.00 -23.43
C THR A 435 -2.84 15.95 -22.55
N PRO A 436 -2.33 17.09 -23.06
CA PRO A 436 -1.54 18.00 -22.22
C PRO A 436 -2.36 18.59 -21.06
N VAL A 437 -3.66 18.87 -21.25
CA VAL A 437 -4.54 19.32 -20.14
C VAL A 437 -4.64 18.26 -19.04
N LEU A 438 -4.86 16.99 -19.39
CA LEU A 438 -4.93 15.90 -18.41
C LEU A 438 -3.60 15.71 -17.67
N VAL A 439 -2.48 15.80 -18.39
CA VAL A 439 -1.13 15.71 -17.78
C VAL A 439 -0.90 16.87 -16.82
N PHE A 440 -1.25 18.11 -17.22
CA PHE A 440 -1.14 19.28 -16.36
C PHE A 440 -1.99 19.14 -15.09
N LEU A 441 -3.24 18.69 -15.21
CA LEU A 441 -4.10 18.44 -14.05
C LEU A 441 -3.55 17.35 -13.13
N MET A 442 -2.90 16.32 -13.70
CA MET A 442 -2.26 15.26 -12.91
C MET A 442 -1.06 15.77 -12.12
N ILE A 443 -0.25 16.62 -12.75
CA ILE A 443 0.87 17.30 -12.07
C ILE A 443 0.32 18.19 -10.95
N LEU A 444 -0.72 18.99 -11.22
CA LEU A 444 -1.32 19.87 -10.23
C LEU A 444 -1.82 19.11 -8.98
N VAL A 445 -2.58 18.02 -9.17
CA VAL A 445 -3.09 17.23 -8.04
C VAL A 445 -1.97 16.49 -7.31
N GLY A 446 -0.96 15.98 -8.03
CA GLY A 446 0.21 15.34 -7.44
C GLY A 446 1.04 16.32 -6.60
N THR A 447 1.25 17.54 -7.10
CA THR A 447 1.92 18.62 -6.36
C THR A 447 1.11 19.03 -5.13
N ALA A 448 -0.21 19.17 -5.24
CA ALA A 448 -1.06 19.46 -4.10
C ALA A 448 -0.95 18.38 -3.01
N GLY A 449 -0.97 17.09 -3.40
CA GLY A 449 -0.72 15.97 -2.48
C GLY A 449 0.65 16.06 -1.80
N TYR A 450 1.71 16.32 -2.58
CA TYR A 450 3.07 16.44 -2.05
C TYR A 450 3.24 17.61 -1.08
N VAL A 451 2.67 18.77 -1.41
CA VAL A 451 2.67 19.96 -0.54
C VAL A 451 1.96 19.65 0.77
N THR A 452 0.80 18.98 0.72
CA THR A 452 0.06 18.55 1.92
C THR A 452 0.89 17.62 2.79
N TYR A 453 1.60 16.65 2.21
CA TYR A 453 2.52 15.78 2.94
C TYR A 453 3.66 16.58 3.61
N LYS A 454 4.29 17.50 2.88
CA LYS A 454 5.40 18.33 3.37
C LYS A 454 5.01 19.37 4.40
N ARG A 455 3.73 19.74 4.47
CA ARG A 455 3.16 20.71 5.41
C ARG A 455 2.35 20.02 6.52
N ASP A 456 2.73 18.79 6.87
CA ASP A 456 2.15 18.01 7.96
C ASP A 456 0.62 17.89 7.93
N GLY A 457 0.04 17.78 6.73
CA GLY A 457 -1.40 17.63 6.56
C GLY A 457 -2.20 18.90 6.82
N LEU A 458 -1.54 20.06 6.75
CA LEU A 458 -2.14 21.38 6.84
C LEU A 458 -2.97 21.53 8.13
N PRO A 459 -2.35 21.50 9.32
CA PRO A 459 -3.07 21.54 10.60
C PRO A 459 -3.90 22.82 10.77
N PHE A 460 -3.59 23.89 10.02
CA PHE A 460 -4.35 25.14 9.97
C PHE A 460 -5.73 25.04 9.29
N ARG A 461 -6.11 23.87 8.76
CA ARG A 461 -7.39 23.65 8.06
C ARG A 461 -8.58 23.96 8.99
N PRO A 462 -9.53 24.83 8.58
CA PRO A 462 -10.68 25.22 9.43
C PRO A 462 -11.49 24.05 10.01
N PRO A 463 -11.79 22.96 9.28
CA PRO A 463 -12.60 21.85 9.80
C PRO A 463 -12.00 21.11 11.00
N ILE A 464 -10.67 21.16 11.18
CA ILE A 464 -9.96 20.45 12.26
C ILE A 464 -9.22 21.40 13.21
N ARG A 465 -9.34 22.72 13.01
CA ARG A 465 -8.63 23.73 13.81
C ARG A 465 -9.05 23.70 15.28
N SER A 466 -10.32 23.42 15.58
CA SER A 466 -10.80 23.23 16.95
C SER A 466 -10.18 22.01 17.63
N ALA A 467 -9.80 21.00 16.84
CA ALA A 467 -9.13 19.79 17.28
C ALA A 467 -7.60 19.86 17.12
N GLU A 468 -7.01 21.03 16.85
CA GLU A 468 -5.57 21.17 16.56
C GLU A 468 -4.70 20.61 17.69
N LYS A 469 -5.05 20.89 18.94
CA LYS A 469 -4.34 20.38 20.13
C LYS A 469 -4.45 18.85 20.28
N ILE A 470 -5.63 18.29 20.00
CA ILE A 470 -5.87 16.84 20.02
C ILE A 470 -5.03 16.19 18.92
N ASN A 471 -5.14 16.72 17.70
CA ASN A 471 -4.46 16.22 16.51
C ASN A 471 -2.94 16.32 16.62
N SER A 472 -2.38 17.32 17.32
CA SER A 472 -0.94 17.39 17.57
C SER A 472 -0.42 16.23 18.41
N GLN A 473 -1.29 15.47 19.08
CA GLN A 473 -0.93 14.26 19.79
C GLN A 473 -0.88 13.03 18.88
N PHE A 474 -1.56 13.04 17.73
CA PHE A 474 -1.59 11.94 16.77
C PHE A 474 -0.43 12.05 15.77
N VAL A 475 0.78 11.82 16.25
CA VAL A 475 2.01 11.99 15.45
C VAL A 475 2.44 10.73 14.69
N GLY A 476 1.65 9.64 14.75
CA GLY A 476 1.92 8.39 14.04
C GLY A 476 3.26 7.74 14.44
N PRO A 477 3.87 6.92 13.56
CA PRO A 477 5.05 6.10 13.89
C PRO A 477 6.37 6.88 13.99
N LEU A 478 6.41 8.15 13.59
CA LEU A 478 7.61 8.98 13.67
C LEU A 478 7.64 9.68 15.04
N TRP A 479 8.61 9.31 15.87
CA TRP A 479 8.77 9.91 17.19
C TRP A 479 9.71 11.13 17.08
N LYS A 480 9.28 12.26 17.64
CA LYS A 480 10.18 13.41 17.88
C LYS A 480 11.38 13.00 18.73
N TYR A 481 11.14 12.07 19.65
CA TYR A 481 12.10 11.59 20.65
C TYR A 481 12.60 10.18 20.29
N THR A 482 13.07 9.94 19.06
CA THR A 482 13.69 8.65 18.71
C THR A 482 15.18 8.63 19.04
N LYS A 483 15.92 9.59 18.47
CA LYS A 483 17.37 9.68 18.54
C LYS A 483 17.83 11.12 18.64
N ASN A 484 18.93 11.38 19.35
CA ASN A 484 19.61 12.68 19.29
C ASN A 484 21.13 12.51 19.20
N GLU A 485 21.81 13.55 18.70
CA GLU A 485 23.27 13.51 18.53
C GLU A 485 24.01 13.22 19.83
N THR A 486 23.51 13.74 20.96
CA THR A 486 24.10 13.53 22.27
C THR A 486 24.16 12.04 22.63
N CYS A 487 23.08 11.29 22.41
CA CYS A 487 23.09 9.85 22.68
C CYS A 487 23.98 9.10 21.70
N VAL A 488 23.82 9.32 20.40
CA VAL A 488 24.55 8.58 19.36
C VAL A 488 26.06 8.79 19.45
N LYS A 489 26.51 10.00 19.79
CA LYS A 489 27.95 10.28 20.00
C LYS A 489 28.51 9.58 21.25
N ARG A 490 27.72 9.47 22.31
CA ARG A 490 28.15 8.87 23.59
C ARG A 490 28.07 7.34 23.57
N TYR A 491 27.11 6.80 22.83
CA TYR A 491 26.79 5.38 22.77
C TYR A 491 26.67 4.94 21.31
N PRO A 492 27.79 4.95 20.55
CA PRO A 492 27.79 4.56 19.16
C PRO A 492 27.37 3.10 19.04
N PHE A 493 26.33 2.82 18.25
CA PHE A 493 25.74 1.49 18.16
C PHE A 493 25.12 1.26 16.78
N HIS A 494 25.46 0.14 16.14
CA HIS A 494 25.14 -0.09 14.73
C HIS A 494 23.63 -0.15 14.47
N GLU A 495 22.87 -0.78 15.37
CA GLU A 495 21.41 -0.89 15.29
C GLU A 495 20.75 0.49 15.35
N SER A 496 21.39 1.45 16.03
CA SER A 496 20.92 2.83 16.08
C SER A 496 21.10 3.57 14.75
N ASP A 497 21.91 3.06 13.81
CA ASP A 497 22.00 3.58 12.46
C ASP A 497 21.11 2.78 11.49
N SER A 498 21.00 1.47 11.71
CA SER A 498 20.32 0.53 10.80
C SER A 498 18.79 0.51 10.96
N TYR A 499 18.26 0.72 12.17
CA TYR A 499 16.82 0.63 12.43
C TYR A 499 16.21 1.97 12.79
N LEU A 500 15.13 2.35 12.10
CA LEU A 500 14.38 3.58 12.42
C LEU A 500 13.82 3.55 13.86
N TRP A 501 13.50 2.38 14.40
CA TRP A 501 12.82 2.16 15.68
C TRP A 501 13.76 1.70 16.80
N TRP A 502 15.01 2.13 16.75
CA TRP A 502 15.96 1.98 17.86
C TRP A 502 16.03 3.27 18.65
N PHE A 503 15.60 3.27 19.91
CA PHE A 503 15.61 4.47 20.74
C PHE A 503 17.01 4.71 21.31
N CYS A 504 17.54 5.92 21.12
CA CYS A 504 18.80 6.38 21.72
C CYS A 504 18.69 7.88 21.95
N ILE A 505 18.19 8.26 23.14
CA ILE A 505 18.00 9.66 23.47
C ILE A 505 18.54 10.00 24.86
N ALA A 506 19.31 11.08 24.95
CA ALA A 506 19.94 11.54 26.18
C ALA A 506 19.56 13.00 26.47
N SER A 507 19.17 13.32 27.70
CA SER A 507 18.74 14.69 28.07
C SER A 507 19.90 15.66 28.27
N SER A 508 21.11 15.15 28.47
CA SER A 508 22.30 15.92 28.80
C SER A 508 23.58 15.20 28.33
N GLU A 509 24.68 15.94 28.24
CA GLU A 509 26.04 15.36 28.03
C GLU A 509 26.64 14.80 29.33
N GLN A 510 26.06 15.11 30.48
CA GLN A 510 26.52 14.62 31.79
C GLN A 510 26.35 13.10 31.95
N PRO A 511 27.15 12.43 32.79
CA PRO A 511 26.97 11.01 33.11
C PRO A 511 25.52 10.69 33.50
N THR A 512 24.96 9.61 32.93
CA THR A 512 23.56 9.23 33.14
C THR A 512 23.30 8.93 34.61
N THR A 513 22.23 9.51 35.17
CA THR A 513 21.77 9.24 36.55
C THR A 513 20.48 8.43 36.58
N VAL A 514 19.65 8.54 35.54
CA VAL A 514 18.42 7.76 35.35
C VAL A 514 18.44 7.10 33.99
N PHE A 515 18.28 5.78 33.95
CA PHE A 515 18.34 5.00 32.72
C PHE A 515 17.00 4.32 32.44
N VAL A 516 16.33 4.72 31.37
CA VAL A 516 15.04 4.18 30.93
C VAL A 516 15.26 3.09 29.88
N LEU A 517 14.80 1.87 30.16
CA LEU A 517 15.03 0.68 29.37
C LEU A 517 13.71 -0.01 29.00
N GLY A 518 13.64 -0.54 27.79
CA GLY A 518 12.48 -1.30 27.34
C GLY A 518 12.23 -1.22 25.84
N THR A 519 10.97 -1.39 25.49
CA THR A 519 10.47 -1.24 24.12
C THR A 519 10.08 0.22 23.84
N SER A 520 9.34 0.47 22.75
CA SER A 520 8.74 1.78 22.48
C SER A 520 7.89 2.32 23.64
N TYR A 521 7.31 1.45 24.46
CA TYR A 521 6.58 1.84 25.66
C TYR A 521 7.47 2.44 26.75
N ALA A 522 8.76 2.10 26.83
CA ALA A 522 9.68 2.79 27.73
C ALA A 522 10.03 4.19 27.22
N ASN A 523 10.25 4.32 25.91
CA ASN A 523 10.57 5.61 25.31
C ASN A 523 9.40 6.62 25.40
N GLN A 524 8.15 6.14 25.54
CA GLN A 524 6.97 7.01 25.71
C GLN A 524 7.01 7.85 26.98
N LEU A 525 7.82 7.47 27.96
CA LEU A 525 8.00 8.19 29.23
C LEU A 525 8.90 9.41 29.09
N TYR A 526 9.79 9.40 28.09
CA TYR A 526 10.83 10.41 27.92
C TYR A 526 10.29 11.85 27.82
N PRO A 527 9.25 12.16 27.02
CA PRO A 527 8.73 13.53 26.88
C PRO A 527 8.27 14.14 28.21
N GLY A 528 7.57 13.36 29.04
CA GLY A 528 7.11 13.79 30.36
C GLY A 528 8.27 14.02 31.32
N PHE A 529 9.26 13.12 31.34
CA PHE A 529 10.39 13.23 32.27
C PHE A 529 11.28 14.45 32.01
N ILE A 530 11.52 14.80 30.75
CA ILE A 530 12.33 15.99 30.42
C ILE A 530 11.58 17.32 30.61
N GLN A 531 10.24 17.29 30.60
CA GLN A 531 9.41 18.48 30.80
C GLN A 531 9.07 18.73 32.28
N ASN A 532 9.16 17.70 33.12
CA ASN A 532 8.91 17.81 34.55
C ASN A 532 10.12 18.40 35.29
N SER A 533 9.92 19.49 36.02
CA SER A 533 10.98 20.26 36.71
C SER A 533 11.72 19.49 37.82
N MET A 534 11.13 18.42 38.35
CA MET A 534 11.74 17.59 39.40
C MET A 534 12.57 16.43 38.83
N LEU A 535 12.23 15.99 37.61
CA LEU A 535 12.87 14.86 36.93
C LEU A 535 13.95 15.33 35.96
N ASN A 536 13.74 16.45 35.26
CA ASN A 536 14.60 16.94 34.18
C ASN A 536 16.00 17.37 34.62
N LYS A 537 16.22 17.55 35.93
CA LYS A 537 17.54 17.79 36.52
C LYS A 537 18.42 16.54 36.52
N ASN A 538 17.84 15.36 36.31
CA ASN A 538 18.60 14.14 36.07
C ASN A 538 19.19 14.13 34.66
N SER A 539 20.34 13.48 34.51
CA SER A 539 20.81 13.06 33.19
C SER A 539 20.08 11.77 32.83
N ILE A 540 19.06 11.90 31.98
CA ILE A 540 18.15 10.82 31.60
C ILE A 540 18.62 10.26 30.26
N LEU A 541 18.84 8.95 30.23
CA LEU A 541 19.14 8.19 29.02
C LEU A 541 17.97 7.24 28.76
N SER A 542 17.51 7.15 27.51
CA SER A 542 16.63 6.07 27.07
C SER A 542 17.29 5.32 25.92
N ILE A 543 17.48 4.01 26.10
CA ILE A 543 18.05 3.11 25.09
C ILE A 543 17.20 1.87 24.97
N GLY A 544 17.07 1.41 23.73
CA GLY A 544 16.59 0.07 23.39
C GLY A 544 15.43 0.11 22.42
N ALA A 545 15.04 -1.07 21.98
CA ALA A 545 13.82 -1.32 21.23
C ALA A 545 13.12 -2.61 21.68
N CYS A 546 13.87 -3.50 22.33
CA CYS A 546 13.46 -4.85 22.65
C CYS A 546 13.08 -5.01 24.13
N ASP A 547 12.14 -5.91 24.36
CA ASP A 547 11.73 -6.32 25.70
C ASP A 547 12.97 -6.77 26.49
N ILE A 548 13.14 -6.20 27.68
CA ILE A 548 14.27 -6.51 28.54
C ILE A 548 14.20 -7.90 29.18
N ALA A 549 13.29 -8.78 28.80
CA ALA A 549 13.32 -10.19 29.19
C ALA A 549 13.11 -11.14 27.99
N ILE A 550 13.26 -10.60 26.77
CA ILE A 550 13.29 -11.39 25.53
C ILE A 550 14.36 -12.48 25.61
N ASP A 551 14.06 -13.64 25.05
CA ASP A 551 15.03 -14.72 24.89
C ASP A 551 15.98 -14.39 23.74
N ALA A 552 17.13 -13.80 24.06
CA ALA A 552 18.08 -13.35 23.06
C ALA A 552 18.72 -14.52 22.27
N ASP A 553 18.86 -15.69 22.90
CA ASP A 553 19.39 -16.88 22.23
C ASP A 553 18.39 -17.47 21.24
N ALA A 554 17.11 -17.55 21.63
CA ALA A 554 16.06 -17.96 20.71
C ALA A 554 15.87 -16.96 19.57
N ALA A 555 15.98 -15.65 19.83
CA ALA A 555 15.91 -14.62 18.81
C ALA A 555 17.09 -14.71 17.82
N ALA A 556 18.30 -14.97 18.29
CA ALA A 556 19.48 -15.17 17.45
C ALA A 556 19.39 -16.39 16.53
N ALA A 557 18.60 -17.41 16.91
CA ALA A 557 18.31 -18.55 16.05
C ALA A 557 17.38 -18.20 14.87
N THR A 558 16.79 -17.00 14.84
CA THR A 558 15.97 -16.51 13.73
C THR A 558 16.77 -15.63 12.77
N PRO A 559 16.46 -15.61 11.46
CA PRO A 559 17.12 -14.72 10.51
C PRO A 559 16.97 -13.25 10.91
N GLN A 560 18.04 -12.45 10.74
CA GLN A 560 17.97 -11.00 10.92
C GLN A 560 16.92 -10.41 9.96
N THR A 561 15.97 -9.65 10.49
CA THR A 561 14.98 -8.92 9.71
C THR A 561 15.16 -7.41 9.86
N ASN A 562 14.34 -6.61 9.18
CA ASN A 562 14.29 -5.16 9.36
C ASN A 562 13.68 -4.73 10.72
N VAL A 563 13.36 -5.69 11.61
CA VAL A 563 12.88 -5.45 12.96
C VAL A 563 14.03 -5.63 13.96
N PRO A 564 14.28 -4.65 14.86
CA PRO A 564 15.47 -4.64 15.73
C PRO A 564 15.56 -5.81 16.71
N CYS A 565 14.46 -6.52 16.97
CA CYS A 565 14.38 -7.58 17.99
C CYS A 565 14.38 -9.00 17.43
N THR A 566 14.98 -9.17 16.25
CA THR A 566 15.22 -10.46 15.57
C THR A 566 16.71 -10.64 15.35
N GLY A 567 17.15 -11.88 15.10
CA GLY A 567 18.57 -12.19 14.96
C GLY A 567 19.38 -11.79 16.20
N GLU A 568 20.56 -11.21 15.99
CA GLU A 568 21.50 -10.85 17.07
C GLU A 568 21.13 -9.54 17.79
N GLY A 569 20.15 -8.79 17.29
CA GLY A 569 19.76 -7.48 17.83
C GLY A 569 19.51 -7.48 19.35
N PRO A 570 18.73 -8.44 19.91
CA PRO A 570 18.56 -8.56 21.36
C PRO A 570 19.86 -8.78 22.14
N ARG A 571 20.81 -9.60 21.64
CA ARG A 571 22.10 -9.82 22.30
C ARG A 571 22.95 -8.56 22.29
N HIS A 572 22.99 -7.86 21.15
CA HIS A 572 23.70 -6.59 21.07
C HIS A 572 23.09 -5.55 22.02
N GLN A 573 21.75 -5.51 22.18
CA GLN A 573 21.08 -4.65 23.17
C GLN A 573 21.54 -4.99 24.59
N GLU A 574 21.54 -6.27 24.95
CA GLU A 574 21.99 -6.72 26.27
C GLU A 574 23.43 -6.32 26.55
N GLN A 575 24.33 -6.52 25.59
CA GLN A 575 25.73 -6.13 25.70
C GLN A 575 25.89 -4.62 25.87
N LEU A 576 25.18 -3.81 25.08
CA LEU A 576 25.21 -2.35 25.20
C LEU A 576 24.74 -1.89 26.59
N ILE A 577 23.65 -2.47 27.11
CA ILE A 577 23.13 -2.14 28.44
C ILE A 577 24.14 -2.51 29.52
N ALA A 578 24.73 -3.70 29.45
CA ALA A 578 25.74 -4.16 30.40
C ALA A 578 26.97 -3.25 30.39
N ASP A 579 27.48 -2.89 29.22
CA ASP A 579 28.60 -1.97 29.03
C ASP A 579 28.33 -0.60 29.66
N ILE A 580 27.12 -0.06 29.48
CA ILE A 580 26.73 1.25 30.04
C ILE A 580 26.68 1.18 31.56
N VAL A 581 26.07 0.13 32.11
CA VAL A 581 25.97 -0.07 33.57
C VAL A 581 27.35 -0.27 34.20
N GLU A 582 28.22 -1.02 33.55
CA GLU A 582 29.57 -1.28 34.05
C GLU A 582 30.41 0.00 34.06
N LYS A 583 30.40 0.77 32.97
CA LYS A 583 31.23 1.96 32.77
C LYS A 583 30.70 3.20 33.50
N ASN A 584 29.38 3.32 33.70
CA ASN A 584 28.78 4.49 34.31
C ASN A 584 28.28 4.24 35.74
N LYS A 585 29.14 4.54 36.72
CA LYS A 585 28.80 4.43 38.15
C LYS A 585 27.88 5.53 38.68
N SER A 586 27.46 6.48 37.84
CA SER A 586 26.55 7.57 38.25
C SER A 586 25.07 7.19 38.17
N ILE A 587 24.74 6.03 37.57
CA ILE A 587 23.37 5.56 37.44
C ILE A 587 22.83 5.22 38.83
N LYS A 588 21.75 5.89 39.24
CA LYS A 588 21.08 5.66 40.52
C LYS A 588 19.81 4.84 40.36
N TYR A 589 19.11 5.07 39.26
CA TYR A 589 17.83 4.42 38.97
C TYR A 589 17.81 3.87 37.55
N ILE A 590 17.31 2.65 37.42
CA ILE A 590 16.86 2.07 36.15
C ILE A 590 15.33 2.00 36.16
N ILE A 591 14.70 2.54 35.13
CA ILE A 591 13.26 2.47 34.90
C ILE A 591 13.00 1.50 33.76
N ILE A 592 12.15 0.51 34.01
CA ILE A 592 11.78 -0.52 33.05
C ILE A 592 10.29 -0.35 32.69
N ASP A 593 9.98 -0.31 31.39
CA ASP A 593 8.60 -0.37 30.88
C ASP A 593 8.56 -1.21 29.59
N GLY A 594 7.36 -1.58 29.16
CA GLY A 594 7.14 -2.34 27.93
C GLY A 594 7.41 -3.84 28.06
N LEU A 595 7.28 -4.38 29.28
CA LEU A 595 7.33 -5.82 29.53
C LEU A 595 6.14 -6.55 28.88
N THR A 596 6.38 -7.77 28.41
CA THR A 596 5.35 -8.62 27.81
C THR A 596 4.36 -9.14 28.86
N ILE A 597 3.07 -8.93 28.60
CA ILE A 597 1.95 -9.40 29.45
C ILE A 597 1.28 -10.69 28.98
N ASN A 598 1.54 -11.10 27.73
CA ASN A 598 0.91 -12.27 27.15
C ASN A 598 1.68 -13.52 27.56
N ASN A 599 1.20 -14.20 28.60
CA ASN A 599 1.67 -15.51 29.05
C ASN A 599 3.15 -15.52 29.49
N PRO A 600 3.54 -14.71 30.51
CA PRO A 600 4.90 -14.73 31.03
C PRO A 600 5.18 -16.08 31.67
N ASP A 601 5.90 -16.94 30.95
CA ASP A 601 6.33 -18.21 31.48
C ASP A 601 7.41 -18.02 32.56
N LYS A 602 7.72 -19.11 33.26
CA LYS A 602 8.74 -19.08 34.31
C LYS A 602 10.12 -18.70 33.77
N PHE A 603 10.40 -18.96 32.50
CA PHE A 603 11.69 -18.63 31.88
C PHE A 603 11.82 -17.13 31.62
N TYR A 604 10.73 -16.46 31.21
CA TYR A 604 10.66 -15.02 31.07
C TYR A 604 10.92 -14.33 32.41
N ILE A 605 10.25 -14.78 33.47
CA ILE A 605 10.45 -14.25 34.82
C ILE A 605 11.90 -14.46 35.26
N ALA A 606 12.48 -15.65 35.06
CA ALA A 606 13.87 -15.92 35.43
C ALA A 606 14.88 -15.05 34.68
N ARG A 607 14.65 -14.76 33.38
CA ARG A 607 15.48 -13.82 32.60
C ARG A 607 15.38 -12.40 33.14
N LEU A 608 14.17 -11.96 33.49
CA LEU A 608 13.95 -10.66 34.11
C LEU A 608 14.66 -10.55 35.46
N GLU A 609 14.51 -11.54 36.34
CA GLU A 609 15.18 -11.62 37.65
C GLU A 609 16.71 -11.57 37.49
N LYS A 610 17.27 -12.32 36.55
CA LYS A 610 18.71 -12.29 36.24
C LYS A 610 19.20 -10.88 35.88
N ARG A 611 18.44 -10.14 35.08
CA ARG A 611 18.81 -8.77 34.66
C ARG A 611 18.65 -7.76 35.79
N ILE A 612 17.56 -7.86 36.56
CA ILE A 612 17.35 -7.04 37.76
C ILE A 612 18.50 -7.26 38.74
N LYS A 613 18.89 -8.52 38.99
CA LYS A 613 20.02 -8.85 39.84
C LYS A 613 21.30 -8.15 39.39
N ALA A 614 21.60 -8.17 38.09
CA ALA A 614 22.81 -7.53 37.56
C ALA A 614 22.84 -6.01 37.80
N PHE A 615 21.66 -5.35 37.85
CA PHE A 615 21.55 -3.94 38.20
C PHE A 615 21.71 -3.71 39.70
N GLU A 616 21.08 -4.53 40.54
CA GLU A 616 21.21 -4.45 42.00
C GLU A 616 22.65 -4.71 42.47
N ASP A 617 23.38 -5.61 41.79
CA ASP A 617 24.80 -5.89 42.05
C ASP A 617 25.70 -4.65 41.79
N HIS A 618 25.17 -3.61 41.14
CA HIS A 618 25.80 -2.30 40.92
C HIS A 618 25.23 -1.18 41.82
N ASP A 619 24.49 -1.53 42.88
CA ASP A 619 23.78 -0.60 43.77
C ASP A 619 22.74 0.28 43.05
N ILE A 620 22.24 -0.16 41.89
CA ILE A 620 21.23 0.55 41.11
C ILE A 620 19.83 0.14 41.59
N LYS A 621 18.98 1.12 41.89
CA LYS A 621 17.58 0.87 42.23
C LYS A 621 16.74 0.69 40.97
N VAL A 622 15.90 -0.34 40.95
CA VAL A 622 15.06 -0.65 39.80
C VAL A 622 13.62 -0.26 40.07
N ILE A 623 13.01 0.45 39.13
CA ILE A 623 11.59 0.80 39.13
C ILE A 623 10.94 0.17 37.90
N ILE A 624 9.94 -0.68 38.11
CA ILE A 624 9.17 -1.29 37.03
C ILE A 624 7.83 -0.58 36.89
N PHE A 625 7.58 -0.02 35.71
CA PHE A 625 6.27 0.51 35.36
C PHE A 625 5.38 -0.68 35.00
N THR A 626 4.22 -0.79 35.66
CA THR A 626 3.25 -1.80 35.27
C THR A 626 2.78 -1.52 33.84
N PRO A 627 2.41 -2.52 33.05
CA PRO A 627 1.81 -2.28 31.74
C PRO A 627 0.56 -1.37 31.85
N HIS A 628 0.35 -0.45 30.91
CA HIS A 628 -0.87 0.37 30.86
C HIS A 628 -1.98 -0.31 30.06
N LEU A 629 -3.24 0.03 30.39
CA LEU A 629 -4.44 -0.42 29.69
C LEU A 629 -4.32 -0.23 28.18
N ARG A 630 -4.89 -1.17 27.41
CA ARG A 630 -4.96 -1.12 25.95
C ARG A 630 -6.38 -1.37 25.50
N VAL A 631 -6.79 -0.71 24.43
CA VAL A 631 -8.13 -0.85 23.86
C VAL A 631 -8.09 -1.65 22.55
N ASP A 632 -9.25 -2.05 22.04
CA ASP A 632 -9.37 -2.83 20.79
C ASP A 632 -9.87 -1.97 19.61
N TYR A 633 -9.84 -0.65 19.76
CA TYR A 633 -10.34 0.33 18.81
C TYR A 633 -9.38 1.52 18.65
N ASP A 634 -9.50 2.25 17.55
CA ASP A 634 -8.72 3.47 17.31
C ASP A 634 -9.21 4.61 18.21
N ILE A 635 -8.30 5.19 19.01
CA ILE A 635 -8.55 6.30 19.92
C ILE A 635 -9.09 7.54 19.21
N LYS A 636 -8.84 7.71 17.90
CA LYS A 636 -9.42 8.79 17.10
C LYS A 636 -10.95 8.74 17.07
N GLY A 637 -11.56 7.58 17.27
CA GLY A 637 -13.02 7.42 17.39
C GLY A 637 -13.63 8.08 18.64
N CYS A 638 -12.80 8.45 19.61
CA CYS A 638 -13.19 9.18 20.81
C CYS A 638 -13.43 10.68 20.56
N PHE A 639 -13.00 11.17 19.41
CA PHE A 639 -13.05 12.59 19.08
C PHE A 639 -14.02 12.82 17.94
N ALA A 640 -14.75 13.93 18.02
CA ALA A 640 -15.66 14.34 16.97
C ALA A 640 -14.89 14.57 15.66
N ARG A 641 -15.49 14.13 14.57
CA ARG A 641 -15.07 14.48 13.21
C ARG A 641 -16.12 15.40 12.60
N PRO A 642 -15.76 16.24 11.62
CA PRO A 642 -16.78 16.89 10.82
C PRO A 642 -17.75 15.84 10.25
N LEU A 643 -19.06 16.07 10.44
CA LEU A 643 -20.17 15.16 10.10
C LEU A 643 -20.44 14.00 11.09
N LYS A 644 -19.66 13.82 12.15
CA LYS A 644 -19.90 12.74 13.11
C LYS A 644 -19.45 13.08 14.54
N GLU A 645 -20.38 12.96 15.48
CA GLU A 645 -20.11 13.04 16.92
C GLU A 645 -19.15 11.91 17.37
N PRO A 646 -18.50 12.04 18.55
CA PRO A 646 -17.69 10.99 19.13
C PRO A 646 -18.45 9.67 19.16
N GLN A 647 -17.79 8.59 18.73
CA GLN A 647 -18.47 7.29 18.61
C GLN A 647 -18.43 6.46 19.88
N ARG A 648 -17.50 6.79 20.76
CA ARG A 648 -17.24 6.10 22.00
C ARG A 648 -17.01 7.15 23.08
N ASP A 649 -17.49 6.85 24.27
CA ASP A 649 -17.18 7.60 25.49
C ASP A 649 -15.70 7.42 25.91
N CYS A 650 -15.06 6.41 25.33
CA CYS A 650 -13.69 5.99 25.58
C CYS A 650 -13.42 5.66 27.03
N ILE A 651 -14.41 5.01 27.64
CA ILE A 651 -14.36 4.39 28.94
C ILE A 651 -14.16 2.88 28.75
N MET A 652 -13.24 2.29 29.51
CA MET A 652 -12.98 0.86 29.48
C MET A 652 -13.88 0.13 30.49
N PRO A 653 -14.51 -1.00 30.12
CA PRO A 653 -15.30 -1.79 31.05
C PRO A 653 -14.47 -2.31 32.24
N PRO A 654 -15.02 -2.33 33.47
CA PRO A 654 -14.30 -2.81 34.65
C PRO A 654 -13.78 -4.25 34.52
N GLU A 655 -14.47 -5.14 33.81
CA GLU A 655 -14.02 -6.51 33.56
C GLU A 655 -12.71 -6.58 32.76
N ASP A 656 -12.56 -5.72 31.75
CA ASP A 656 -11.36 -5.69 30.90
C ASP A 656 -10.18 -5.10 31.65
N VAL A 657 -10.43 -4.08 32.49
CA VAL A 657 -9.42 -3.50 33.40
C VAL A 657 -8.91 -4.58 34.36
N LYS A 658 -9.82 -5.36 34.96
CA LYS A 658 -9.44 -6.45 35.88
C LYS A 658 -8.61 -7.52 35.18
N LYS A 659 -9.07 -8.00 34.01
CA LYS A 659 -8.38 -9.01 33.22
C LYS A 659 -6.95 -8.57 32.85
N PHE A 660 -6.80 -7.30 32.49
CA PHE A 660 -5.51 -6.72 32.18
C PHE A 660 -4.56 -6.70 33.39
N LYS A 661 -5.05 -6.24 34.56
CA LYS A 661 -4.26 -6.23 35.80
C LYS A 661 -3.87 -7.62 36.27
N ASP A 662 -4.80 -8.58 36.20
CA ASP A 662 -4.57 -9.98 36.60
C ASP A 662 -3.46 -10.64 35.77
N ALA A 663 -3.30 -10.24 34.49
CA ALA A 663 -2.26 -10.80 33.61
C ALA A 663 -0.83 -10.45 34.04
N PHE A 664 -0.62 -9.31 34.70
CA PHE A 664 0.72 -8.88 35.16
C PHE A 664 1.04 -9.31 36.60
N ALA A 665 0.01 -9.70 37.38
CA ALA A 665 0.15 -10.08 38.78
C ALA A 665 1.22 -11.16 39.07
N PRO A 666 1.41 -12.21 38.22
CA PRO A 666 2.44 -13.22 38.47
C PRO A 666 3.89 -12.66 38.43
N ILE A 667 4.17 -11.75 37.50
CA ILE A 667 5.50 -11.10 37.40
C ILE A 667 5.73 -10.27 38.66
N MET A 668 4.76 -9.40 39.00
CA MET A 668 4.87 -8.53 40.18
C MET A 668 5.06 -9.34 41.46
N ALA A 669 4.33 -10.46 41.63
CA ALA A 669 4.44 -11.33 42.80
C ALA A 669 5.81 -12.03 42.89
N SER A 670 6.36 -12.51 41.77
CA SER A 670 7.69 -13.15 41.76
C SER A 670 8.77 -12.14 42.11
N ILE A 671 8.84 -11.03 41.38
CA ILE A 671 9.88 -10.01 41.55
C ILE A 671 9.82 -9.37 42.94
N SER A 672 8.63 -9.05 43.46
CA SER A 672 8.52 -8.49 44.82
C SER A 672 9.03 -9.45 45.91
N LYS A 673 9.00 -10.76 45.63
CA LYS A 673 9.51 -11.78 46.54
C LYS A 673 11.03 -11.99 46.40
N SER A 674 11.55 -12.02 45.17
CA SER A 674 12.97 -12.29 44.89
C SER A 674 13.85 -11.04 44.98
N HIS A 675 13.30 -9.86 44.73
CA HIS A 675 13.99 -8.57 44.67
C HIS A 675 13.20 -7.48 45.44
N PRO A 676 13.25 -7.48 46.79
CA PRO A 676 12.42 -6.60 47.61
C PRO A 676 12.74 -5.10 47.47
N ASN A 677 13.87 -4.75 46.87
CA ASN A 677 14.27 -3.36 46.60
C ASN A 677 13.70 -2.82 45.27
N VAL A 678 13.09 -3.67 44.46
CA VAL A 678 12.41 -3.26 43.22
C VAL A 678 11.09 -2.61 43.58
N ALA A 679 10.87 -1.40 43.07
CA ALA A 679 9.62 -0.68 43.25
C ALA A 679 8.73 -0.80 42.01
N PHE A 680 7.42 -0.94 42.21
CA PHE A 680 6.43 -0.98 41.12
C PHE A 680 5.62 0.32 41.07
N PHE A 681 5.50 0.90 39.89
CA PHE A 681 4.68 2.08 39.66
C PHE A 681 3.50 1.73 38.74
N ASP A 682 2.27 1.94 39.23
CA ASP A 682 1.06 1.70 38.44
C ASP A 682 0.73 2.89 37.54
N GLN A 683 1.16 2.85 36.27
CA GLN A 683 0.83 3.89 35.30
C GLN A 683 -0.66 3.94 34.94
N ASN A 684 -1.45 2.94 35.34
CA ASN A 684 -2.90 2.96 35.11
C ASN A 684 -3.63 4.04 35.91
N GLN A 685 -2.98 4.69 36.88
CA GLN A 685 -3.46 5.91 37.53
C GLN A 685 -3.63 7.09 36.55
N LEU A 686 -2.97 7.04 35.38
CA LEU A 686 -3.21 7.98 34.28
C LEU A 686 -4.59 7.82 33.65
N PHE A 687 -5.10 6.59 33.59
CA PHE A 687 -6.35 6.28 32.90
C PHE A 687 -7.52 6.17 33.86
N CYS A 688 -7.27 5.64 35.05
CA CYS A 688 -8.29 5.26 36.01
C CYS A 688 -8.41 6.23 37.17
N ASP A 689 -9.64 6.62 37.48
CA ASP A 689 -10.04 7.16 38.78
C ASP A 689 -10.76 6.08 39.61
N LYS A 690 -11.46 6.46 40.69
CA LYS A 690 -12.18 5.52 41.56
C LYS A 690 -13.43 4.92 40.90
N GLU A 691 -13.96 5.55 39.85
CA GLU A 691 -15.24 5.22 39.24
C GLU A 691 -15.07 4.59 37.85
N LYS A 692 -14.10 5.04 37.07
CA LYS A 692 -13.92 4.65 35.66
C LYS A 692 -12.48 4.76 35.18
N CYS A 693 -12.18 4.05 34.09
CA CYS A 693 -10.93 4.20 33.34
C CYS A 693 -11.21 4.81 31.98
N SER A 694 -10.73 6.02 31.73
CA SER A 694 -10.92 6.75 30.47
C SER A 694 -9.61 6.92 29.71
N MET A 695 -9.69 6.89 28.39
CA MET A 695 -8.58 7.16 27.48
C MET A 695 -8.48 8.63 27.06
N ILE A 696 -9.37 9.47 27.60
CA ILE A 696 -9.37 10.93 27.44
C ILE A 696 -9.24 11.55 28.82
N ARG A 697 -8.40 12.59 28.95
CA ARG A 697 -8.31 13.43 30.14
C ARG A 697 -8.27 14.89 29.72
N ASP A 698 -9.12 15.72 30.32
CA ASP A 698 -9.26 17.16 29.99
C ASP A 698 -9.50 17.44 28.51
N GLY A 699 -10.25 16.56 27.83
CA GLY A 699 -10.54 16.65 26.41
C GLY A 699 -9.35 16.32 25.50
N MET A 700 -8.24 15.81 26.04
CA MET A 700 -7.04 15.45 25.32
C MET A 700 -6.85 13.92 25.28
N PRO A 701 -6.31 13.36 24.18
CA PRO A 701 -6.07 11.93 24.07
C PRO A 701 -4.90 11.50 24.95
N LEU A 702 -5.06 10.39 25.68
CA LEU A 702 -3.96 9.76 26.41
C LEU A 702 -3.10 8.85 25.52
N PHE A 703 -3.59 8.43 24.36
CA PHE A 703 -2.83 7.69 23.36
C PHE A 703 -2.54 8.51 22.10
N ARG A 704 -1.44 8.20 21.40
CA ARG A 704 -1.03 8.86 20.16
C ARG A 704 -1.28 8.07 18.87
N ASP A 705 -1.47 6.76 18.97
CA ASP A 705 -1.57 5.87 17.82
C ASP A 705 -2.38 4.60 18.12
N GLU A 706 -2.60 3.80 17.08
CA GLU A 706 -3.29 2.52 17.09
C GLU A 706 -2.56 1.41 17.86
N TYR A 707 -1.28 1.64 18.23
CA TYR A 707 -0.50 0.73 19.07
C TYR A 707 -0.63 1.05 20.56
N HIS A 708 -1.44 2.05 20.91
CA HIS A 708 -1.68 2.50 22.29
C HIS A 708 -0.43 3.05 22.98
N HIS A 709 0.52 3.63 22.23
CA HIS A 709 1.57 4.42 22.88
C HIS A 709 0.94 5.64 23.54
N ILE A 710 1.45 6.02 24.71
CA ILE A 710 1.01 7.21 25.44
C ILE A 710 1.36 8.46 24.62
N SER A 711 0.42 9.40 24.55
CA SER A 711 0.62 10.69 23.89
C SER A 711 1.64 11.57 24.61
N GLU A 712 2.14 12.62 23.97
CA GLU A 712 3.04 13.56 24.66
C GLU A 712 2.33 14.22 25.84
N TYR A 713 1.06 14.61 25.67
CA TYR A 713 0.19 15.05 26.76
C TYR A 713 0.09 14.01 27.88
N GLY A 714 -0.25 12.76 27.56
CA GLY A 714 -0.37 11.68 28.53
C GLY A 714 0.94 11.38 29.26
N SER A 715 2.08 11.51 28.58
CA SER A 715 3.41 11.33 29.15
C SER A 715 3.73 12.41 30.19
N ILE A 716 3.38 13.67 29.88
CA ILE A 716 3.52 14.81 30.81
C ILE A 716 2.64 14.59 32.04
N GLU A 717 1.36 14.22 31.85
CA GLU A 717 0.43 13.93 32.95
C GLU A 717 0.91 12.75 33.80
N LEU A 718 1.39 11.67 33.17
CA LEU A 718 1.95 10.52 33.87
C LEU A 718 3.17 10.90 34.71
N SER A 719 4.02 11.81 34.21
CA SER A 719 5.20 12.28 34.95
C SER A 719 4.80 12.98 36.26
N GLN A 720 3.70 13.74 36.26
CA GLN A 720 3.22 14.41 37.48
C GLN A 720 2.73 13.40 38.51
N ILE A 721 2.03 12.35 38.06
CA ILE A 721 1.57 11.24 38.92
C ILE A 721 2.79 10.48 39.46
N PHE A 722 3.77 10.20 38.60
CA PHE A 722 5.00 9.52 38.97
C PHE A 722 5.81 10.30 40.02
N VAL A 723 5.92 11.62 39.90
CA VAL A 723 6.62 12.44 40.91
C VAL A 723 5.98 12.28 42.29
N LYS A 724 4.64 12.35 42.39
CA LYS A 724 3.93 12.15 43.68
C LYS A 724 4.19 10.78 44.27
N TRP A 725 4.22 9.74 43.43
CA TRP A 725 4.57 8.39 43.88
C TRP A 725 6.05 8.29 44.30
N ALA A 726 6.96 8.92 43.56
CA ALA A 726 8.39 8.88 43.80
C ALA A 726 8.81 9.62 45.07
N GLU A 727 8.07 10.65 45.51
CA GLU A 727 8.31 11.34 46.79
C GLU A 727 8.34 10.37 47.98
N ILE A 728 7.53 9.32 47.93
CA ILE A 728 7.42 8.30 48.98
C ILE A 728 8.34 7.11 48.69
N ASN A 729 8.31 6.61 47.44
CA ASN A 729 8.88 5.30 47.11
C ASN A 729 10.30 5.38 46.54
N ALA A 730 10.70 6.51 45.96
CA ALA A 730 11.99 6.69 45.30
C ALA A 730 12.49 8.14 45.39
N PRO A 731 12.55 8.77 46.58
CA PRO A 731 12.77 10.23 46.69
C PRO A 731 14.09 10.69 46.07
N GLY A 732 15.11 9.82 46.01
CA GLY A 732 16.40 10.14 45.41
C GLY A 732 16.38 10.31 43.88
N ILE A 733 15.28 9.97 43.21
CA ILE A 733 15.10 10.26 41.77
C ILE A 733 14.68 11.73 41.55
N LEU A 734 14.14 12.38 42.57
CA LEU A 734 13.65 13.75 42.51
C LEU A 734 14.75 14.71 43.00
N ILE A 735 15.20 15.60 42.13
CA ILE A 735 16.22 16.59 42.49
C ILE A 735 15.51 17.91 42.76
N LYS A 736 15.55 18.37 44.02
CA LYS A 736 14.89 19.62 44.45
C LYS A 736 15.56 20.88 43.92
#